data_AF-A0A6S7H080-F1
#
_entry.id   AF-A0A6S7H080-F1
#
_cell.length_a   1.000
_cell.length_b   1.000
_cell.length_c   1.000
_cell.angle_alpha   90.00
_cell.angle_beta   90.00
_cell.angle_gamma   90.00
#
_symmetry.space_group_name_H-M   'P 1'
#
loop_
_entity.id
_entity.type
_entity.pdbx_description
1 polymer ?
#
loop_
_entity_poly.entity_id
_entity_poly.type
_entity_poly.pdbx_seq_one_letter_code
_entity_poly.pdbx_strand_id
1 'polypeptide(L)'
;MDYSNMPLEEKRSYYECGNRYVTLDQVLPWPDYVKENHQFFTRKGWLQKDSEFTTDNDHINRKVSLWRGDITRLEIDAIVTNDCDYDIYEAAGEGFLEEYSKLNSCDNDEAEITSGYKLPAKRKHFAVYLLHTSITVGRIIFGGFFLHIYPRLMLENFPCTTKNGTEETEDIEEEEYRRAYLQALHEGEAKNNRIPIMVVGQDRGGKTSLMRRLLGLPFNKDQPSTTGIDVNVIELTEQNAEDPWKKTEVKKFMTSESEAETVLYKKTAEYLDGGVQRNLEGDAPEPLKPVMQVKPVMPVMQVKPEMPVKPVMPVKPLLRKEISKIKLQRSTEHDQNEVLRVFVSDFAGQSIYYDTHGCFVKPHCPYVLVYDLSLEFDKPAVPKFKTSNEEEEIEMNNPHLNTNLDNFTSWLKFLQGLGECQDLQFPDKSGHFTTAKGENFKLPPVLIALTHSDEVKGNDSRIDCVQKRIKKVLSGGKYENVVPEFFVIDNTLEDDDGDDVRKVRRKLFDLSNAVLNQEILMPVKWLNFEVALSRKDCKYIPVDEAKQEAKACGVGEFDQAIKFLHRQGVVVHHSGSSKVVLDPHWLMNRFTKVISMPGRLDALSRYTLDVFRQNGILFREYLQKLEDGKLLEELMQKFNLICLCQHEGKTAFYVPSVAPAMKPGKELEASNVPSLFVTFPRKLVPMGLFTKLQVKLISEWEKRFPNQQATPFFYCNYSLLPLIIDGDVYDVCLIDLHEFIKVAVFPKQDGDHFKFASHLKTTLKKCLDDLKSPDQLLFSMTSYDLEVECTCCFGKEERKCSRHHEIQCHSDRCGHRHFWKLSDLQRLYNDKSPAVCRTDERSSKVFDIKSVKIWLNTDSKSTGDSYLKGSMDGNDRIAPLPPELNITLPTARDFDSEPYYWSSNEIQSQLPTDILLITANDHEFNACYSYMKHVQRGYSTKLGMVYFGRFGNQNNPNVRVALMKSWQGPIEAVIAVKNAAEILHPKVVLFVGICASMGRAKAKLGDVVISAKLATYDDKKFKTDGAVVFHSTKANVSRNMARLILNAAHGWKPPLKDPKSLDVEVHHDAVMLSGSDLVNNLEKRQELLNSFPDALGLEMEGAGLYAAVYDLGIEWAVIKAVSDFADGSKEKTKLWQPFASAMAASVVYNMFKYPVVLKDWRHYNAEGHT
;
A
#
# COMPACT_ATOMS: atom_id res chain seq x y z
N MET A 1 -51.48 -15.61 -13.04
CA MET A 1 -51.79 -17.03 -12.78
C MET A 1 -51.51 -17.30 -11.31
N ASP A 2 -52.36 -18.05 -10.62
CA ASP A 2 -52.13 -18.40 -9.20
C ASP A 2 -51.30 -19.67 -9.09
N TYR A 3 -49.96 -19.52 -9.13
CA TYR A 3 -49.02 -20.61 -8.95
C TYR A 3 -49.08 -21.21 -7.54
N SER A 4 -49.64 -20.47 -6.58
CA SER A 4 -49.70 -20.88 -5.17
C SER A 4 -50.75 -21.94 -4.90
N ASN A 5 -51.71 -22.16 -5.80
CA ASN A 5 -52.76 -23.18 -5.62
C ASN A 5 -52.77 -24.27 -6.69
N MET A 6 -51.83 -24.23 -7.64
CA MET A 6 -51.75 -25.14 -8.78
C MET A 6 -51.31 -26.57 -8.37
N PRO A 7 -52.00 -27.64 -8.83
CA PRO A 7 -51.54 -29.02 -8.67
C PRO A 7 -50.14 -29.25 -9.27
N LEU A 8 -49.33 -30.13 -8.67
CA LEU A 8 -47.94 -30.36 -9.11
C LEU A 8 -47.83 -30.83 -10.58
N GLU A 9 -48.74 -31.69 -11.04
CA GLU A 9 -48.77 -32.17 -12.43
C GLU A 9 -49.08 -31.04 -13.42
N GLU A 10 -49.95 -30.12 -13.04
CA GLU A 10 -50.25 -28.92 -13.82
C GLU A 10 -49.06 -27.94 -13.78
N LYS A 11 -48.44 -27.75 -12.61
CA LYS A 11 -47.26 -26.88 -12.42
C LYS A 11 -46.06 -27.34 -13.25
N ARG A 12 -45.83 -28.66 -13.38
CA ARG A 12 -44.78 -29.24 -14.23
C ARG A 12 -44.89 -28.83 -15.70
N SER A 13 -46.10 -28.55 -16.19
CA SER A 13 -46.29 -28.05 -17.57
C SER A 13 -45.81 -26.61 -17.77
N TYR A 14 -45.63 -25.86 -16.68
CA TYR A 14 -45.14 -24.49 -16.68
C TYR A 14 -43.66 -24.37 -16.28
N TYR A 15 -42.97 -25.48 -16.01
CA TYR A 15 -41.55 -25.44 -15.69
C TYR A 15 -40.73 -24.89 -16.86
N GLU A 16 -39.87 -23.90 -16.60
CA GLU A 16 -39.01 -23.33 -17.64
C GLU A 16 -38.05 -24.39 -18.22
N CYS A 17 -37.63 -25.35 -17.39
CA CYS A 17 -36.81 -26.47 -17.84
C CYS A 17 -37.57 -27.53 -18.67
N GLY A 18 -38.90 -27.43 -18.77
CA GLY A 18 -39.78 -28.43 -19.39
C GLY A 18 -39.68 -29.78 -18.69
N ASN A 19 -39.62 -30.87 -19.46
CA ASN A 19 -39.49 -32.25 -18.94
C ASN A 19 -38.08 -32.63 -18.44
N ARG A 20 -37.15 -31.66 -18.31
CA ARG A 20 -35.75 -31.92 -17.93
C ARG A 20 -35.49 -31.75 -16.44
N TYR A 21 -36.53 -31.79 -15.62
CA TYR A 21 -36.40 -31.66 -14.17
C TYR A 21 -35.83 -32.94 -13.54
N VAL A 22 -35.05 -32.78 -12.47
CA VAL A 22 -34.43 -33.85 -11.69
C VAL A 22 -35.15 -33.96 -10.36
N THR A 23 -35.66 -35.15 -10.03
CA THR A 23 -36.38 -35.37 -8.78
C THR A 23 -35.44 -35.83 -7.66
N LEU A 24 -35.82 -35.57 -6.41
CA LEU A 24 -35.02 -35.94 -5.21
C LEU A 24 -34.58 -37.41 -5.15
N ASP A 25 -35.35 -38.34 -5.71
CA ASP A 25 -35.01 -39.77 -5.78
C ASP A 25 -33.84 -40.07 -6.72
N GLN A 26 -33.52 -39.16 -7.64
CA GLN A 26 -32.36 -39.25 -8.53
C GLN A 26 -31.09 -38.65 -7.90
N VAL A 27 -31.19 -38.10 -6.69
CA VAL A 27 -30.07 -37.52 -5.96
C VAL A 27 -29.60 -38.47 -4.87
N LEU A 28 -28.33 -38.84 -4.91
CA LEU A 28 -27.74 -39.78 -3.95
C LEU A 28 -27.59 -39.14 -2.56
N PRO A 29 -28.04 -39.82 -1.48
CA PRO A 29 -27.69 -39.46 -0.12
C PRO A 29 -26.18 -39.45 0.10
N TRP A 30 -25.72 -38.62 1.04
CA TRP A 30 -24.29 -38.43 1.32
C TRP A 30 -23.51 -39.74 1.53
N PRO A 31 -23.99 -40.73 2.32
CA PRO A 31 -23.29 -42.01 2.49
C PRO A 31 -23.11 -42.79 1.19
N ASP A 32 -24.11 -42.75 0.29
CA ASP A 32 -24.09 -43.48 -0.97
C ASP A 32 -23.21 -42.75 -2.00
N TYR A 33 -23.25 -41.42 -2.01
CA TYR A 33 -22.37 -40.57 -2.82
C TYR A 33 -20.89 -40.79 -2.49
N VAL A 34 -20.54 -40.85 -1.20
CA VAL A 34 -19.16 -41.12 -0.75
C VAL A 34 -18.69 -42.51 -1.15
N LYS A 35 -19.57 -43.52 -1.04
CA LYS A 35 -19.27 -44.89 -1.49
C LYS A 35 -18.99 -44.95 -3.00
N GLU A 36 -19.81 -44.32 -3.82
CA GLU A 36 -19.62 -44.31 -5.27
C GLU A 36 -18.37 -43.52 -5.70
N ASN A 37 -17.98 -42.51 -4.92
CA ASN A 37 -16.83 -41.65 -5.21
C ASN A 37 -15.62 -41.93 -4.31
N HIS A 38 -15.54 -43.10 -3.69
CA HIS A 38 -14.51 -43.44 -2.70
C HIS A 38 -13.08 -43.17 -3.22
N GLN A 39 -12.78 -43.56 -4.46
CA GLN A 39 -11.47 -43.34 -5.07
C GLN A 39 -11.08 -41.86 -5.20
N PHE A 40 -12.05 -40.97 -5.45
CA PHE A 40 -11.80 -39.53 -5.51
C PHE A 40 -11.38 -38.99 -4.14
N PHE A 41 -12.10 -39.38 -3.09
CA PHE A 41 -11.83 -38.94 -1.72
C PHE A 41 -10.54 -39.53 -1.14
N THR A 42 -10.21 -40.79 -1.44
CA THR A 42 -8.92 -41.39 -1.08
C THR A 42 -7.75 -40.71 -1.78
N ARG A 43 -7.87 -40.36 -3.07
CA ARG A 43 -6.81 -39.62 -3.81
C ARG A 43 -6.58 -38.21 -3.28
N LYS A 44 -7.61 -37.58 -2.72
CA LYS A 44 -7.53 -36.26 -2.08
C LYS A 44 -7.04 -36.30 -0.63
N GLY A 45 -6.80 -37.48 -0.07
CA GLY A 45 -6.33 -37.67 1.30
C GLY A 45 -7.43 -37.50 2.36
N TRP A 46 -8.70 -37.42 1.96
CA TRP A 46 -9.83 -37.22 2.87
C TRP A 46 -10.37 -38.53 3.45
N LEU A 47 -9.98 -39.67 2.89
CA LEU A 47 -10.28 -41.02 3.40
C LEU A 47 -9.01 -41.89 3.34
N GLN A 48 -8.78 -42.72 4.37
CA GLN A 48 -7.68 -43.68 4.36
C GLN A 48 -7.99 -44.83 3.39
N LYS A 49 -6.94 -45.47 2.86
CA LYS A 49 -7.03 -46.44 1.75
C LYS A 49 -7.92 -47.66 2.05
N ASP A 50 -8.17 -47.95 3.33
CA ASP A 50 -8.88 -49.15 3.81
C ASP A 50 -9.89 -48.86 4.95
N SER A 51 -10.29 -47.59 5.16
CA SER A 51 -11.26 -47.25 6.21
C SER A 51 -12.70 -47.35 5.70
N GLU A 52 -13.53 -48.22 6.30
CA GLU A 52 -14.98 -48.14 6.12
C GLU A 52 -15.51 -46.81 6.69
N PHE A 53 -16.28 -46.08 5.90
CA PHE A 53 -16.94 -44.85 6.34
C PHE A 53 -18.04 -45.20 7.36
N THR A 54 -17.69 -45.21 8.64
CA THR A 54 -18.65 -45.31 9.75
C THR A 54 -19.01 -43.92 10.20
N THR A 55 -20.30 -43.56 10.17
CA THR A 55 -20.76 -42.29 10.71
C THR A 55 -21.50 -42.50 12.03
N ASP A 56 -21.19 -41.68 13.03
CA ASP A 56 -21.83 -41.73 14.35
C ASP A 56 -23.33 -41.36 14.34
N ASN A 57 -23.89 -40.94 13.18
CA ASN A 57 -25.29 -40.50 13.07
C ASN A 57 -25.92 -40.77 11.68
N ASP A 58 -26.07 -42.05 11.31
CA ASP A 58 -26.53 -42.52 9.99
C ASP A 58 -27.92 -41.96 9.58
N HIS A 59 -28.76 -41.60 10.56
CA HIS A 59 -30.08 -41.01 10.33
C HIS A 59 -30.02 -39.59 9.75
N ILE A 60 -29.05 -38.76 10.15
CA ILE A 60 -28.88 -37.39 9.63
C ILE A 60 -28.19 -37.43 8.27
N ASN A 61 -27.17 -38.27 8.11
CA ASN A 61 -26.41 -38.36 6.86
C ASN A 61 -27.26 -38.82 5.67
N ARG A 62 -28.29 -39.65 5.91
CA ARG A 62 -29.28 -40.04 4.89
C ARG A 62 -30.29 -38.93 4.51
N LYS A 63 -30.25 -37.78 5.19
CA LYS A 63 -31.05 -36.59 4.89
C LYS A 63 -30.26 -35.50 4.15
N VAL A 64 -28.94 -35.64 4.05
CA VAL A 64 -28.04 -34.73 3.33
C VAL A 64 -27.66 -35.36 2.00
N SER A 65 -27.57 -34.57 0.95
CA SER A 65 -27.17 -35.04 -0.39
C SER A 65 -26.33 -33.96 -1.07
N LEU A 66 -25.29 -34.39 -1.78
CA LEU A 66 -24.51 -33.51 -2.64
C LEU A 66 -24.95 -33.71 -4.08
N TRP A 67 -25.42 -32.65 -4.72
CA TRP A 67 -25.86 -32.69 -6.11
C TRP A 67 -25.11 -31.64 -6.92
N ARG A 68 -24.74 -32.00 -8.16
CA ARG A 68 -24.05 -31.12 -9.09
C ARG A 68 -24.82 -31.07 -10.41
N GLY A 69 -25.38 -29.91 -10.72
CA GLY A 69 -26.15 -29.66 -11.93
C GLY A 69 -26.73 -28.25 -11.96
N ASP A 70 -27.59 -27.99 -12.95
CA ASP A 70 -28.32 -26.74 -13.11
C ASP A 70 -29.46 -26.67 -12.10
N ILE A 71 -29.32 -25.85 -11.05
CA ILE A 71 -30.25 -25.77 -9.91
C ILE A 71 -31.68 -25.43 -10.35
N THR A 72 -31.85 -24.72 -11.48
CA THR A 72 -33.16 -24.38 -12.05
C THR A 72 -33.92 -25.58 -12.60
N ARG A 73 -33.30 -26.77 -12.62
CA ARG A 73 -33.90 -28.05 -13.04
C ARG A 73 -34.20 -28.98 -11.87
N LEU A 74 -33.73 -28.67 -10.67
CA LEU A 74 -33.90 -29.56 -9.54
C LEU A 74 -35.29 -29.36 -8.93
N GLU A 75 -36.09 -30.44 -8.85
CA GLU A 75 -37.44 -30.40 -8.29
C GLU A 75 -37.41 -30.54 -6.76
N ILE A 76 -37.46 -29.39 -6.07
CA ILE A 76 -37.26 -29.28 -4.60
C ILE A 76 -38.35 -28.46 -3.91
N ASP A 77 -38.39 -28.54 -2.58
CA ASP A 77 -39.39 -27.81 -1.79
C ASP A 77 -39.01 -26.32 -1.59
N ALA A 78 -37.72 -26.00 -1.49
CA ALA A 78 -37.21 -24.64 -1.32
C ALA A 78 -35.76 -24.52 -1.79
N ILE A 79 -35.34 -23.32 -2.24
CA ILE A 79 -33.95 -22.97 -2.51
C ILE A 79 -33.50 -21.93 -1.51
N VAL A 80 -32.30 -22.10 -0.94
CA VAL A 80 -31.67 -21.12 -0.05
C VAL A 80 -30.42 -20.59 -0.76
N THR A 81 -30.33 -19.29 -0.96
CA THR A 81 -29.17 -18.64 -1.60
C THR A 81 -28.81 -17.35 -0.86
N ASN A 82 -27.51 -17.07 -0.77
CA ASN A 82 -26.99 -15.88 -0.10
C ASN A 82 -26.68 -14.71 -1.05
N ASP A 83 -26.83 -14.92 -2.36
CA ASP A 83 -26.63 -13.90 -3.39
C ASP A 83 -27.68 -14.02 -4.49
N CYS A 84 -27.98 -12.90 -5.14
CA CYS A 84 -28.93 -12.79 -6.24
C CYS A 84 -28.44 -13.56 -7.48
N ASP A 85 -28.72 -14.86 -7.54
CA ASP A 85 -28.39 -15.70 -8.69
C ASP A 85 -29.33 -15.41 -9.86
N TYR A 86 -28.84 -14.65 -10.86
CA TYR A 86 -29.63 -14.15 -12.00
C TYR A 86 -30.37 -15.28 -12.75
N ASP A 87 -29.75 -16.45 -12.82
CA ASP A 87 -30.31 -17.64 -13.50
C ASP A 87 -31.61 -18.14 -12.82
N ILE A 88 -31.75 -17.98 -11.49
CA ILE A 88 -32.95 -18.35 -10.75
C ILE A 88 -34.08 -17.34 -11.03
N TYR A 89 -33.76 -16.05 -11.09
CA TYR A 89 -34.73 -14.99 -11.42
C TYR A 89 -35.26 -15.14 -12.85
N GLU A 90 -34.38 -15.40 -13.80
CA GLU A 90 -34.74 -15.62 -15.20
C GLU A 90 -35.62 -16.87 -15.33
N ALA A 91 -35.24 -17.98 -14.69
CA ALA A 91 -36.00 -19.23 -14.74
C ALA A 91 -37.34 -19.16 -14.01
N ALA A 92 -37.48 -18.35 -12.96
CA ALA A 92 -38.75 -18.16 -12.27
C ALA A 92 -39.75 -17.31 -13.09
N GLY A 93 -39.25 -16.39 -13.93
CA GLY A 93 -40.03 -15.51 -14.79
C GLY A 93 -40.49 -14.21 -14.11
N GLU A 94 -41.03 -13.28 -14.91
CA GLU A 94 -41.29 -11.88 -14.52
C GLU A 94 -42.19 -11.71 -13.28
N GLY A 95 -43.15 -12.62 -13.07
CA GLY A 95 -44.02 -12.58 -11.89
C GLY A 95 -43.26 -12.72 -10.57
N PHE A 96 -42.14 -13.46 -10.57
CA PHE A 96 -41.26 -13.58 -9.40
C PHE A 96 -40.58 -12.26 -9.06
N LEU A 97 -40.16 -11.51 -10.08
CA LEU A 97 -39.49 -10.21 -9.91
C LEU A 97 -40.44 -9.16 -9.32
N GLU A 98 -41.72 -9.17 -9.73
CA GLU A 98 -42.76 -8.30 -9.17
C GLU A 98 -43.14 -8.64 -7.74
N GLU A 99 -43.15 -9.92 -7.36
CA GLU A 99 -43.37 -10.33 -5.96
C GLU A 99 -42.15 -9.99 -5.11
N TYR A 100 -40.94 -10.31 -5.60
CA TYR A 100 -39.67 -10.04 -4.92
C TYR A 100 -39.41 -8.54 -4.70
N SER A 101 -39.68 -7.69 -5.70
CA SER A 101 -39.47 -6.23 -5.60
C SER A 101 -40.41 -5.53 -4.60
N LYS A 102 -41.48 -6.20 -4.15
CA LYS A 102 -42.39 -5.71 -3.12
C LYS A 102 -41.99 -6.13 -1.71
N LEU A 103 -41.06 -7.07 -1.59
CA LEU A 103 -40.46 -7.47 -0.32
C LEU A 103 -39.40 -6.41 0.03
N ASN A 104 -39.78 -5.41 0.83
CA ASN A 104 -38.81 -4.47 1.40
C ASN A 104 -37.82 -5.25 2.28
N SER A 105 -36.58 -4.74 2.39
CA SER A 105 -35.51 -5.33 3.23
C SER A 105 -36.04 -5.80 4.58
N CYS A 106 -36.15 -7.12 4.77
CA CYS A 106 -36.54 -7.73 6.03
C CYS A 106 -35.46 -7.48 7.11
N ASP A 107 -35.90 -7.27 8.35
CA ASP A 107 -35.02 -7.33 9.53
C ASP A 107 -34.50 -8.76 9.73
N ASN A 108 -33.34 -8.92 10.40
CA ASN A 108 -32.51 -10.14 10.45
C ASN A 108 -33.16 -11.45 10.97
N ASP A 109 -34.46 -11.46 11.28
CA ASP A 109 -35.20 -12.59 11.85
C ASP A 109 -36.49 -12.96 11.08
N GLU A 110 -36.77 -12.35 9.92
CA GLU A 110 -37.99 -12.60 9.13
C GLU A 110 -37.69 -13.34 7.80
N ALA A 111 -38.57 -14.28 7.43
CA ALA A 111 -38.35 -15.20 6.32
C ALA A 111 -39.61 -15.30 5.44
N GLU A 112 -39.57 -14.75 4.23
CA GLU A 112 -40.73 -14.68 3.32
C GLU A 112 -40.71 -15.77 2.25
N ILE A 113 -41.90 -16.30 1.91
CA ILE A 113 -42.08 -17.43 1.00
C ILE A 113 -42.83 -16.98 -0.24
N THR A 114 -42.28 -17.21 -1.43
CA THR A 114 -42.90 -16.87 -2.73
C THR A 114 -43.67 -18.05 -3.32
N SER A 115 -44.26 -17.91 -4.51
CA SER A 115 -44.93 -19.03 -5.20
C SER A 115 -43.99 -19.90 -6.06
N GLY A 116 -42.74 -19.46 -6.27
CA GLY A 116 -41.72 -20.17 -7.07
C GLY A 116 -41.98 -20.18 -8.58
N TYR A 117 -43.14 -19.67 -9.01
CA TYR A 117 -43.53 -19.45 -10.40
C TYR A 117 -43.19 -20.66 -11.29
N LYS A 118 -42.32 -20.45 -12.28
CA LYS A 118 -41.92 -21.46 -13.28
C LYS A 118 -40.75 -22.36 -12.82
N LEU A 119 -40.26 -22.22 -11.59
CA LEU A 119 -39.23 -23.10 -11.07
C LEU A 119 -39.80 -24.49 -10.74
N PRO A 120 -38.99 -25.57 -10.85
CA PRO A 120 -39.35 -26.90 -10.41
C PRO A 120 -39.52 -26.99 -8.89
N ALA A 121 -40.71 -26.63 -8.39
CA ALA A 121 -41.02 -26.64 -6.97
C ALA A 121 -42.13 -27.64 -6.64
N LYS A 122 -41.91 -28.50 -5.63
CA LYS A 122 -42.88 -29.53 -5.22
C LYS A 122 -44.10 -28.97 -4.49
N ARG A 123 -43.95 -27.84 -3.78
CA ARG A 123 -45.01 -27.23 -2.98
C ARG A 123 -45.63 -26.00 -3.64
N LYS A 124 -46.85 -25.74 -3.19
CA LYS A 124 -47.67 -24.55 -3.42
C LYS A 124 -46.99 -23.23 -2.98
N HIS A 125 -45.98 -23.32 -2.13
CA HIS A 125 -45.17 -22.19 -1.70
C HIS A 125 -43.70 -22.58 -1.82
N PHE A 126 -42.90 -21.67 -2.36
CA PHE A 126 -41.48 -21.81 -2.66
C PHE A 126 -40.73 -20.66 -2.00
N ALA A 127 -39.93 -20.97 -0.99
CA ALA A 127 -39.13 -19.96 -0.33
C ALA A 127 -37.81 -19.77 -1.07
N VAL A 128 -37.45 -18.52 -1.32
CA VAL A 128 -36.07 -18.11 -1.59
C VAL A 128 -35.60 -17.42 -0.32
N TYR A 129 -34.83 -18.15 0.50
CA TYR A 129 -34.34 -17.62 1.77
C TYR A 129 -32.93 -17.05 1.63
N LEU A 130 -32.73 -15.86 2.20
CA LEU A 130 -31.47 -15.40 2.77
C LEU A 130 -31.44 -15.90 4.24
N LEU A 131 -30.53 -16.81 4.60
CA LEU A 131 -30.51 -17.35 5.97
C LEU A 131 -29.69 -16.49 6.93
N HIS A 132 -30.39 -15.96 7.94
CA HIS A 132 -29.90 -15.84 9.32
C HIS A 132 -30.85 -16.60 10.29
N THR A 133 -30.91 -17.95 10.18
CA THR A 133 -31.54 -18.96 11.12
C THR A 133 -33.08 -18.86 11.32
N SER A 134 -33.92 -19.85 11.66
CA SER A 134 -33.91 -21.33 11.80
C SER A 134 -35.34 -21.84 11.50
N ILE A 135 -35.55 -22.80 10.58
CA ILE A 135 -36.87 -23.43 10.34
C ILE A 135 -36.70 -24.93 10.09
N THR A 136 -37.62 -25.74 10.64
CA THR A 136 -37.69 -27.19 10.45
C THR A 136 -38.36 -27.54 9.11
N VAL A 137 -37.58 -27.83 8.07
CA VAL A 137 -38.08 -28.33 6.77
C VAL A 137 -37.39 -29.66 6.43
N GLY A 138 -38.10 -30.57 5.74
CA GLY A 138 -37.58 -31.87 5.30
C GLY A 138 -36.40 -31.77 4.31
N ARG A 139 -35.83 -32.93 3.92
CA ARG A 139 -34.59 -33.13 3.10
C ARG A 139 -34.11 -31.88 2.35
N ILE A 140 -33.02 -31.29 2.84
CA ILE A 140 -32.39 -30.07 2.32
C ILE A 140 -31.35 -30.46 1.26
N ILE A 141 -31.41 -29.87 0.06
CA ILE A 141 -30.33 -29.94 -0.94
C ILE A 141 -29.68 -28.56 -1.05
N PHE A 142 -28.36 -28.52 -0.91
CA PHE A 142 -27.55 -27.32 -1.13
C PHE A 142 -27.08 -27.30 -2.59
N GLY A 143 -27.55 -26.31 -3.35
CA GLY A 143 -26.92 -25.91 -4.61
C GLY A 143 -25.62 -25.14 -4.32
N GLY A 144 -24.69 -25.13 -5.27
CA GLY A 144 -23.32 -24.63 -5.08
C GLY A 144 -23.22 -23.28 -4.36
N PHE A 145 -22.15 -23.16 -3.58
CA PHE A 145 -21.80 -22.13 -2.59
C PHE A 145 -22.21 -22.42 -1.15
N PHE A 146 -21.18 -22.34 -0.31
CA PHE A 146 -21.11 -22.71 1.10
C PHE A 146 -22.20 -22.05 1.94
N LEU A 147 -22.86 -22.80 2.83
CA LEU A 147 -23.46 -22.18 4.01
C LEU A 147 -23.21 -22.96 5.31
N HIS A 148 -22.66 -22.21 6.26
CA HIS A 148 -22.75 -22.42 7.69
C HIS A 148 -24.20 -22.57 8.15
N ILE A 149 -24.56 -23.74 8.68
CA ILE A 149 -25.64 -23.88 9.66
C ILE A 149 -25.05 -24.59 10.87
N TYR A 150 -24.92 -23.88 11.99
CA TYR A 150 -24.65 -24.51 13.28
C TYR A 150 -25.87 -25.38 13.65
N PRO A 151 -25.64 -26.68 13.86
CA PRO A 151 -25.64 -27.13 15.24
C PRO A 151 -24.39 -27.95 15.53
N ARG A 152 -23.82 -27.76 16.73
CA ARG A 152 -22.82 -28.65 17.36
C ARG A 152 -23.08 -30.11 16.95
N LEU A 153 -22.24 -30.68 16.07
CA LEU A 153 -21.89 -32.10 15.91
C LEU A 153 -21.17 -32.32 14.55
N MET A 154 -19.88 -32.64 14.63
CA MET A 154 -19.10 -33.40 13.63
C MET A 154 -18.96 -32.84 12.21
N LEU A 155 -18.15 -31.80 12.02
CA LEU A 155 -17.49 -31.50 10.74
C LEU A 155 -16.08 -30.92 11.01
N GLU A 156 -15.26 -31.66 11.77
CA GLU A 156 -13.81 -31.51 11.71
C GLU A 156 -13.31 -32.30 10.48
N ASN A 157 -12.52 -31.66 9.61
CA ASN A 157 -11.81 -32.25 8.44
C ASN A 157 -12.47 -32.21 7.04
N PHE A 158 -12.83 -31.02 6.53
CA PHE A 158 -12.92 -30.82 5.06
C PHE A 158 -12.13 -29.57 4.62
N PRO A 159 -11.02 -29.71 3.87
CA PRO A 159 -10.37 -28.60 3.17
C PRO A 159 -11.16 -28.26 1.90
N CYS A 160 -11.63 -27.01 1.78
CA CYS A 160 -12.16 -26.47 0.53
C CYS A 160 -11.01 -26.26 -0.46
N THR A 161 -11.15 -26.75 -1.70
CA THR A 161 -10.25 -26.35 -2.81
C THR A 161 -11.00 -25.47 -3.78
N THR A 162 -10.75 -24.16 -3.74
CA THR A 162 -10.97 -23.23 -4.85
C THR A 162 -9.60 -22.72 -5.29
N LYS A 163 -9.29 -22.90 -6.58
CA LYS A 163 -8.02 -22.43 -7.15
C LYS A 163 -7.98 -20.90 -7.12
N ASN A 164 -7.42 -20.32 -6.06
CA ASN A 164 -6.79 -18.99 -6.01
C ASN A 164 -5.81 -18.98 -4.83
N GLY A 165 -4.54 -19.27 -5.11
CA GLY A 165 -3.56 -19.71 -4.12
C GLY A 165 -2.90 -18.63 -3.26
N THR A 166 -3.66 -17.90 -2.44
CA THR A 166 -3.09 -17.07 -1.36
C THR A 166 -3.88 -17.02 -0.04
N GLU A 167 -5.18 -17.38 -0.01
CA GLU A 167 -5.99 -17.31 1.23
C GLU A 167 -5.93 -18.62 2.07
N GLU A 168 -5.59 -19.77 1.46
CA GLU A 168 -5.68 -21.09 2.12
C GLU A 168 -4.70 -21.31 3.32
N THR A 169 -3.64 -20.50 3.48
CA THR A 169 -2.63 -20.72 4.54
C THR A 169 -2.92 -19.99 5.84
N GLU A 170 -3.58 -18.82 5.80
CA GLU A 170 -3.92 -18.05 7.01
C GLU A 170 -5.04 -18.76 7.80
N ASP A 171 -6.05 -19.30 7.11
CA ASP A 171 -7.18 -20.01 7.72
C ASP A 171 -6.76 -21.27 8.52
N ILE A 172 -5.67 -21.94 8.12
CA ILE A 172 -5.19 -23.17 8.77
C ILE A 172 -4.44 -22.88 10.06
N GLU A 173 -3.52 -21.90 10.05
CA GLU A 173 -2.76 -21.51 11.25
C GLU A 173 -3.66 -20.90 12.33
N GLU A 174 -4.69 -20.16 11.91
CA GLU A 174 -5.67 -19.57 12.79
C GLU A 174 -6.57 -20.62 13.48
N GLU A 175 -7.02 -21.62 12.73
CA GLU A 175 -7.80 -22.73 13.30
C GLU A 175 -6.96 -23.63 14.22
N GLU A 176 -5.67 -23.80 13.94
CA GLU A 176 -4.73 -24.48 14.84
C GLU A 176 -4.53 -23.71 16.15
N TYR A 177 -4.34 -22.38 16.06
CA TYR A 177 -4.24 -21.52 17.24
C TYR A 177 -5.49 -21.61 18.13
N ARG A 178 -6.67 -21.52 17.51
CA ARG A 178 -7.95 -21.61 18.22
C ARG A 178 -8.11 -22.95 18.94
N ARG A 179 -7.80 -24.07 18.28
CA ARG A 179 -7.88 -25.40 18.90
C ARG A 179 -6.94 -25.53 20.08
N ALA A 180 -5.69 -25.09 19.95
CA ALA A 180 -4.72 -25.13 21.03
C ALA A 180 -5.16 -24.28 22.24
N TYR A 181 -5.68 -23.08 21.98
CA TYR A 181 -6.22 -22.20 23.02
C TYR A 181 -7.41 -22.82 23.76
N LEU A 182 -8.41 -23.30 23.04
CA LEU A 182 -9.60 -23.93 23.63
C LEU A 182 -9.26 -25.21 24.41
N GLN A 183 -8.32 -26.00 23.90
CA GLN A 183 -7.80 -27.17 24.62
C GLN A 183 -7.10 -26.77 25.92
N ALA A 184 -6.25 -25.75 25.89
CA ALA A 184 -5.56 -25.25 27.08
C ALA A 184 -6.55 -24.67 28.12
N LEU A 185 -7.62 -24.02 27.68
CA LEU A 185 -8.71 -23.56 28.56
C LEU A 185 -9.45 -24.73 29.23
N HIS A 186 -9.76 -25.80 28.48
CA HIS A 186 -10.42 -26.99 29.05
C HIS A 186 -9.62 -27.60 30.21
N GLU A 187 -8.29 -27.53 30.12
CA GLU A 187 -7.37 -27.99 31.16
C GLU A 187 -7.25 -27.03 32.36
N GLY A 188 -7.72 -25.78 32.23
CA GLY A 188 -7.87 -24.81 33.32
C GLY A 188 -7.85 -23.37 32.84
N GLU A 189 -8.73 -22.55 33.42
CA GLU A 189 -8.91 -21.14 33.08
C GLU A 189 -8.72 -20.23 34.30
N ALA A 190 -8.27 -19.01 34.05
CA ALA A 190 -8.17 -17.92 35.01
C ALA A 190 -8.70 -16.62 34.38
N LYS A 191 -9.21 -15.72 35.21
CA LYS A 191 -9.66 -14.39 34.76
C LYS A 191 -8.44 -13.51 34.45
N ASN A 192 -8.45 -12.83 33.32
CA ASN A 192 -7.44 -11.83 32.99
C ASN A 192 -7.85 -10.46 33.59
N ASN A 193 -7.08 -9.94 34.54
CA ASN A 193 -7.34 -8.64 35.19
C ASN A 193 -6.35 -7.56 34.74
N ARG A 194 -5.68 -7.76 33.60
CA ARG A 194 -4.63 -6.88 33.07
C ARG A 194 -5.10 -6.21 31.79
N ILE A 195 -5.00 -4.89 31.73
CA ILE A 195 -5.46 -4.12 30.57
C ILE A 195 -4.54 -2.93 30.27
N PRO A 196 -4.10 -2.75 29.01
CA PRO A 196 -3.42 -1.54 28.62
C PRO A 196 -4.39 -0.36 28.47
N ILE A 197 -3.90 0.86 28.59
CA ILE A 197 -4.57 2.09 28.17
C ILE A 197 -3.57 2.87 27.33
N MET A 198 -3.98 3.32 26.16
CA MET A 198 -3.08 3.96 25.20
C MET A 198 -3.41 5.44 25.04
N VAL A 199 -2.48 6.33 25.39
CA VAL A 199 -2.61 7.77 25.19
C VAL A 199 -1.89 8.17 23.90
N VAL A 200 -2.64 8.68 22.93
CA VAL A 200 -2.20 8.90 21.54
C VAL A 200 -2.66 10.27 21.01
N GLY A 201 -2.10 10.70 19.89
CA GLY A 201 -2.42 11.98 19.25
C GLY A 201 -1.18 12.74 18.79
N GLN A 202 -1.39 13.89 18.16
CA GLN A 202 -0.35 14.75 17.59
C GLN A 202 0.73 15.11 18.62
N ASP A 203 1.98 15.27 18.17
CA ASP A 203 3.08 15.82 18.97
C ASP A 203 2.69 17.14 19.63
N ARG A 204 3.25 17.41 20.80
CA ARG A 204 2.91 18.57 21.67
C ARG A 204 1.43 18.73 22.04
N GLY A 205 0.53 17.83 21.64
CA GLY A 205 -0.89 17.90 21.96
C GLY A 205 -1.27 17.72 23.43
N GLY A 206 -0.33 17.71 24.39
CA GLY A 206 -0.62 17.64 25.83
C GLY A 206 -0.71 16.23 26.44
N LYS A 207 -0.32 15.17 25.72
CA LYS A 207 -0.40 13.77 26.18
C LYS A 207 0.34 13.51 27.50
N THR A 208 1.62 13.86 27.56
CA THR A 208 2.45 13.67 28.76
C THR A 208 1.96 14.52 29.93
N SER A 209 1.49 15.74 29.66
CA SER A 209 0.90 16.62 30.66
C SER A 209 -0.41 16.05 31.22
N LEU A 210 -1.27 15.52 30.35
CA LEU A 210 -2.47 14.78 30.75
C LEU A 210 -2.11 13.55 31.59
N MET A 211 -1.09 12.79 31.20
CA MET A 211 -0.64 11.62 31.97
C MET A 211 -0.14 12.00 33.37
N ARG A 212 0.65 13.06 33.49
CA ARG A 212 1.07 13.61 34.79
C ARG A 212 -0.14 14.02 35.62
N ARG A 213 -1.13 14.64 34.99
CA ARG A 213 -2.37 15.06 35.64
C ARG A 213 -3.20 13.89 36.16
N LEU A 214 -3.34 12.82 35.36
CA LEU A 214 -4.01 11.59 35.80
C LEU A 214 -3.32 10.94 37.00
N LEU A 215 -1.99 11.07 37.10
CA LEU A 215 -1.16 10.61 38.23
C LEU A 215 -1.11 11.58 39.43
N GLY A 216 -1.76 12.74 39.36
CA GLY A 216 -1.69 13.78 40.40
C GLY A 216 -0.30 14.43 40.54
N LEU A 217 0.51 14.42 39.49
CA LEU A 217 1.81 15.09 39.46
C LEU A 217 1.66 16.55 38.99
N PRO A 218 2.50 17.48 39.48
CA PRO A 218 2.41 18.89 39.10
C PRO A 218 2.71 19.11 37.62
N PHE A 219 2.15 20.18 37.06
CA PHE A 219 2.44 20.61 35.70
C PHE A 219 3.93 20.91 35.51
N ASN A 220 4.46 20.59 34.34
CA ASN A 220 5.84 20.91 33.98
C ASN A 220 5.86 21.58 32.60
N LYS A 221 6.07 22.89 32.58
CA LYS A 221 6.14 23.68 31.35
C LYS A 221 7.33 23.27 30.46
N ASP A 222 8.42 22.83 31.07
CA ASP A 222 9.65 22.44 30.38
C ASP A 222 9.69 20.93 30.08
N GLN A 223 8.53 20.27 30.09
CA GLN A 223 8.43 18.84 29.79
C GLN A 223 9.03 18.54 28.39
N PRO A 224 10.09 17.70 28.30
CA PRO A 224 10.63 17.29 27.02
C PRO A 224 9.60 16.46 26.26
N SER A 225 9.77 16.40 24.94
CA SER A 225 8.94 15.57 24.10
C SER A 225 9.12 14.08 24.44
N THR A 226 8.01 13.35 24.61
CA THR A 226 8.05 11.89 24.74
C THR A 226 8.79 11.30 23.54
N THR A 227 9.75 10.43 23.85
CA THR A 227 10.65 9.79 22.88
C THR A 227 10.31 8.31 22.91
N GLY A 228 9.68 7.80 21.85
CA GLY A 228 9.14 6.43 21.83
C GLY A 228 7.86 6.27 22.65
N ILE A 229 7.89 5.53 23.76
CA ILE A 229 6.72 5.29 24.63
C ILE A 229 7.18 5.30 26.10
N ASP A 230 6.43 5.95 26.98
CA ASP A 230 6.58 5.83 28.45
C ASP A 230 5.41 5.02 29.03
N VAL A 231 5.69 4.03 29.89
CA VAL A 231 4.68 3.10 30.42
C VAL A 231 4.61 3.21 31.94
N ASN A 232 3.40 3.43 32.46
CA ASN A 232 3.10 3.50 33.89
C ASN A 232 2.18 2.35 34.28
N VAL A 233 2.44 1.72 35.43
CA VAL A 233 1.62 0.62 35.94
C VAL A 233 0.83 1.07 37.17
N ILE A 234 -0.47 0.82 37.15
CA ILE A 234 -1.46 1.41 38.05
C ILE A 234 -2.42 0.32 38.52
N GLU A 235 -2.79 0.34 39.81
CA GLU A 235 -3.84 -0.52 40.36
C GLU A 235 -5.11 0.30 40.59
N LEU A 236 -6.20 -0.13 39.94
CA LEU A 236 -7.50 0.51 40.05
C LEU A 236 -8.53 -0.44 40.66
N THR A 237 -9.45 0.13 41.41
CA THR A 237 -10.58 -0.51 42.09
C THR A 237 -11.76 0.44 41.98
N GLU A 238 -12.97 -0.07 42.25
CA GLU A 238 -14.17 0.76 42.30
C GLU A 238 -14.03 1.97 43.25
N GLN A 239 -13.27 1.80 44.34
CA GLN A 239 -13.10 2.80 45.40
C GLN A 239 -12.15 3.94 45.01
N ASN A 240 -11.13 3.68 44.19
CA ASN A 240 -10.10 4.66 43.83
C ASN A 240 -10.12 5.06 42.34
N ALA A 241 -11.17 4.70 41.60
CA ALA A 241 -11.28 4.93 40.17
C ALA A 241 -11.30 6.42 39.77
N GLU A 242 -11.63 7.33 40.68
CA GLU A 242 -11.60 8.80 40.47
C GLU A 242 -10.39 9.49 41.10
N ASP A 243 -9.70 8.79 42.01
CA ASP A 243 -8.55 9.33 42.73
C ASP A 243 -7.33 9.50 41.80
N PRO A 244 -6.40 10.40 42.14
CA PRO A 244 -5.09 10.45 41.50
C PRO A 244 -4.42 9.08 41.46
N TRP A 245 -4.05 8.65 40.26
CA TRP A 245 -3.49 7.33 40.05
C TRP A 245 -2.12 7.20 40.71
N LYS A 246 -1.89 6.06 41.38
CA LYS A 246 -0.64 5.77 42.09
C LYS A 246 0.21 4.78 41.31
N LYS A 247 1.45 5.15 41.02
CA LYS A 247 2.43 4.24 40.39
C LYS A 247 2.75 3.09 41.34
N THR A 248 2.85 1.89 40.79
CA THR A 248 3.24 0.68 41.54
C THR A 248 4.51 0.07 40.94
N GLU A 249 5.33 -0.58 41.76
CA GLU A 249 6.60 -1.19 41.32
C GLU A 249 6.39 -2.48 40.50
N VAL A 250 6.93 -2.52 39.28
CA VAL A 250 6.85 -3.65 38.32
C VAL A 250 7.24 -5.00 38.94
N LYS A 251 8.19 -5.06 39.88
CA LYS A 251 8.63 -6.32 40.52
C LYS A 251 7.61 -6.94 41.49
N LYS A 252 6.66 -6.16 42.03
CA LYS A 252 5.53 -6.68 42.83
C LYS A 252 4.43 -7.31 41.96
N PHE A 253 4.41 -7.05 40.65
CA PHE A 253 3.37 -7.50 39.71
C PHE A 253 3.48 -8.95 39.26
N MET A 254 4.70 -9.48 39.18
CA MET A 254 4.98 -10.85 38.68
C MET A 254 4.77 -11.93 39.74
N THR A 255 4.60 -11.52 41.00
CA THR A 255 4.50 -12.38 42.18
C THR A 255 3.08 -12.54 42.68
N SER A 256 2.02 -12.41 41.85
CA SER A 256 0.71 -12.98 42.22
C SER A 256 0.75 -14.52 42.10
N GLU A 257 1.74 -15.15 42.76
CA GLU A 257 1.76 -16.57 43.09
C GLU A 257 0.38 -17.01 43.61
N SER A 258 -0.29 -16.12 44.35
CA SER A 258 -1.66 -16.27 44.84
C SER A 258 -2.69 -16.65 43.77
N GLU A 259 -2.71 -16.11 42.55
CA GLU A 259 -3.81 -16.39 41.59
C GLU A 259 -3.64 -17.76 40.92
N ALA A 260 -2.44 -18.05 40.40
CA ALA A 260 -2.11 -19.34 39.78
C ALA A 260 -2.10 -20.48 40.81
N GLU A 261 -1.57 -20.25 42.01
CA GLU A 261 -1.61 -21.24 43.10
C GLU A 261 -3.04 -21.44 43.61
N THR A 262 -3.86 -20.39 43.77
CA THR A 262 -5.26 -20.54 44.24
C THR A 262 -6.13 -21.30 43.25
N VAL A 263 -5.96 -21.09 41.94
CA VAL A 263 -6.70 -21.85 40.90
C VAL A 263 -6.25 -23.31 40.85
N LEU A 264 -4.95 -23.58 40.95
CA LEU A 264 -4.41 -24.93 41.05
C LEU A 264 -4.88 -25.63 42.35
N TYR A 265 -4.95 -24.89 43.46
CA TYR A 265 -5.48 -25.35 44.75
C TYR A 265 -6.98 -25.69 44.67
N LYS A 266 -7.79 -24.89 43.97
CA LYS A 266 -9.23 -25.15 43.76
C LYS A 266 -9.46 -26.43 42.96
N LYS A 267 -8.78 -26.62 41.83
CA LYS A 267 -8.89 -27.86 41.03
C LYS A 267 -8.39 -29.09 41.78
N THR A 268 -7.32 -28.95 42.57
CA THR A 268 -6.80 -30.06 43.40
C THR A 268 -7.77 -30.39 44.54
N ALA A 269 -8.43 -29.38 45.12
CA ALA A 269 -9.47 -29.58 46.13
C ALA A 269 -10.74 -30.23 45.54
N GLU A 270 -11.17 -29.85 44.33
CA GLU A 270 -12.30 -30.46 43.62
C GLU A 270 -12.03 -31.91 43.20
N TYR A 271 -10.80 -32.22 42.76
CA TYR A 271 -10.38 -33.60 42.49
C TYR A 271 -10.30 -34.47 43.76
N LEU A 272 -10.02 -33.86 44.92
CA LEU A 272 -9.97 -34.54 46.21
C LEU A 272 -11.36 -34.68 46.86
N ASP A 273 -12.29 -33.74 46.64
CA ASP A 273 -13.68 -33.83 47.09
C ASP A 273 -14.53 -34.78 46.23
N GLY A 274 -14.26 -34.86 44.92
CA GLY A 274 -14.95 -35.80 44.01
C GLY A 274 -14.56 -37.27 44.19
N GLY A 275 -13.51 -37.55 44.98
CA GLY A 275 -12.98 -38.89 45.23
C GLY A 275 -13.54 -39.63 46.46
N VAL A 276 -14.39 -38.99 47.27
CA VAL A 276 -14.94 -39.61 48.50
C VAL A 276 -16.44 -39.91 48.36
N GLN A 277 -16.80 -40.66 47.32
CA GLN A 277 -18.01 -41.50 47.34
C GLN A 277 -17.75 -42.78 46.54
N ARG A 278 -16.92 -43.67 47.09
CA ARG A 278 -17.15 -45.14 47.05
C ARG A 278 -16.10 -45.90 47.87
N ASN A 279 -16.62 -46.54 48.92
CA ASN A 279 -16.11 -47.72 49.63
C ASN A 279 -14.88 -47.53 50.54
N LEU A 280 -15.17 -47.29 51.83
CA LEU A 280 -14.30 -47.66 52.94
C LEU A 280 -15.07 -48.61 53.87
N GLU A 281 -14.87 -49.91 53.67
CA GLU A 281 -14.87 -50.90 54.74
C GLU A 281 -13.46 -51.49 54.78
N GLY A 282 -12.81 -51.47 55.95
CA GLY A 282 -11.55 -52.19 56.17
C GLY A 282 -10.47 -51.41 56.93
N ASP A 283 -10.43 -51.66 58.24
CA ASP A 283 -9.46 -51.41 59.31
C ASP A 283 -8.07 -50.77 59.04
N ALA A 284 -7.72 -49.88 59.97
CA ALA A 284 -6.42 -49.19 60.12
C ALA A 284 -5.30 -50.09 60.70
N PRO A 285 -4.03 -49.74 60.47
CA PRO A 285 -3.13 -49.57 61.62
C PRO A 285 -2.11 -48.40 61.55
N GLU A 286 -1.57 -48.14 62.74
CA GLU A 286 -0.81 -47.00 63.29
C GLU A 286 0.70 -46.87 62.92
N PRO A 287 1.40 -45.78 63.34
CA PRO A 287 2.55 -45.19 62.64
C PRO A 287 3.93 -45.53 63.22
N LEU A 288 5.00 -45.37 62.42
CA LEU A 288 6.38 -45.34 62.91
C LEU A 288 7.14 -44.06 62.55
N LYS A 289 7.88 -43.57 63.54
CA LYS A 289 8.67 -42.32 63.63
C LYS A 289 10.14 -42.52 63.18
N PRO A 290 10.95 -41.44 63.05
CA PRO A 290 12.01 -41.28 62.05
C PRO A 290 13.44 -41.51 62.58
N VAL A 291 14.41 -41.81 61.71
CA VAL A 291 15.86 -41.71 62.03
C VAL A 291 16.71 -41.21 60.83
N MET A 292 17.83 -40.59 61.21
CA MET A 292 18.78 -39.68 60.58
C MET A 292 19.72 -40.21 59.46
N GLN A 293 20.18 -39.24 58.65
CA GLN A 293 21.52 -38.98 58.06
C GLN A 293 22.39 -40.13 57.47
N VAL A 294 22.99 -39.88 56.29
CA VAL A 294 24.45 -39.79 56.00
C VAL A 294 24.71 -39.67 54.47
N LYS A 295 25.67 -38.81 54.06
CA LYS A 295 26.27 -38.67 52.70
C LYS A 295 27.57 -39.54 52.59
N PRO A 296 28.40 -39.49 51.53
CA PRO A 296 28.22 -39.81 50.09
C PRO A 296 29.34 -40.75 49.56
N VAL A 297 29.14 -41.51 48.47
CA VAL A 297 30.27 -42.10 47.69
C VAL A 297 29.89 -42.28 46.20
N MET A 298 30.75 -41.84 45.29
CA MET A 298 30.88 -42.27 43.87
C MET A 298 32.12 -43.20 43.78
N PRO A 299 32.36 -44.09 42.77
CA PRO A 299 32.25 -43.77 41.33
C PRO A 299 32.06 -44.94 40.29
N VAL A 300 32.02 -44.55 39.00
CA VAL A 300 32.45 -45.27 37.76
C VAL A 300 31.45 -46.08 36.88
N MET A 301 31.23 -45.54 35.67
CA MET A 301 31.09 -46.08 34.29
C MET A 301 30.01 -47.09 33.80
N GLN A 302 29.49 -46.70 32.62
CA GLN A 302 29.09 -47.48 31.41
C GLN A 302 27.60 -47.76 31.06
N VAL A 303 27.19 -47.09 29.96
CA VAL A 303 26.36 -47.47 28.79
C VAL A 303 24.86 -47.86 28.93
N LYS A 304 24.05 -47.15 28.12
CA LYS A 304 22.60 -47.24 27.77
C LYS A 304 22.03 -48.65 27.50
N PRO A 305 20.71 -48.91 27.72
CA PRO A 305 19.63 -48.52 26.79
C PRO A 305 18.33 -47.97 27.46
N GLU A 306 17.45 -47.42 26.63
CA GLU A 306 16.24 -46.63 26.92
C GLU A 306 15.02 -47.41 27.49
N MET A 307 14.07 -46.60 28.01
CA MET A 307 12.65 -46.84 28.39
C MET A 307 12.34 -47.15 29.88
N PRO A 308 11.17 -46.77 30.45
CA PRO A 308 10.28 -45.62 30.25
C PRO A 308 10.12 -44.76 31.55
N VAL A 309 9.85 -43.46 31.43
CA VAL A 309 9.63 -42.58 32.59
C VAL A 309 8.22 -42.77 33.17
N LYS A 310 8.13 -43.18 34.44
CA LYS A 310 6.90 -43.14 35.28
C LYS A 310 6.67 -41.72 35.82
N PRO A 311 5.42 -41.30 36.06
CA PRO A 311 5.13 -39.94 36.54
C PRO A 311 5.12 -39.82 38.08
N VAL A 312 5.36 -38.57 38.51
CA VAL A 312 4.99 -37.90 39.79
C VAL A 312 5.98 -37.93 40.97
N MET A 313 6.41 -36.73 41.39
CA MET A 313 7.05 -36.43 42.68
C MET A 313 6.01 -36.11 43.77
N PRO A 314 6.29 -36.42 45.06
CA PRO A 314 5.40 -36.10 46.19
C PRO A 314 5.59 -34.67 46.73
N VAL A 315 4.49 -33.98 47.02
CA VAL A 315 4.45 -32.64 47.62
C VAL A 315 4.82 -32.71 49.13
N LYS A 316 5.67 -31.78 49.60
CA LYS A 316 6.25 -31.77 50.96
C LYS A 316 5.20 -31.51 52.09
N PRO A 317 5.42 -32.00 53.33
CA PRO A 317 4.48 -31.90 54.47
C PRO A 317 4.22 -30.48 55.02
N LEU A 318 5.03 -29.48 54.67
CA LEU A 318 4.91 -28.11 55.20
C LEU A 318 3.63 -27.40 54.71
N LEU A 319 3.09 -27.79 53.56
CA LEU A 319 1.86 -27.22 52.97
C LEU A 319 0.59 -27.53 53.78
N ARG A 320 0.54 -28.63 54.55
CA ARG A 320 -0.67 -29.00 55.35
C ARG A 320 -1.00 -28.03 56.48
N LYS A 321 -0.02 -27.34 57.05
CA LYS A 321 -0.23 -26.40 58.16
C LYS A 321 -0.77 -25.04 57.71
N GLU A 322 -0.50 -24.67 56.45
CA GLU A 322 -1.04 -23.45 55.84
C GLU A 322 -2.46 -23.68 55.30
N ILE A 323 -2.77 -24.88 54.81
CA ILE A 323 -4.11 -25.33 54.41
C ILE A 323 -5.17 -25.12 55.52
N SER A 324 -4.82 -25.32 56.80
CA SER A 324 -5.76 -25.10 57.91
C SER A 324 -5.99 -23.63 58.28
N LYS A 325 -5.03 -22.74 57.97
CA LYS A 325 -5.20 -21.30 58.23
C LYS A 325 -6.07 -20.63 57.17
N ILE A 326 -5.96 -21.07 55.92
CA ILE A 326 -6.73 -20.53 54.78
C ILE A 326 -8.20 -21.00 54.81
N LYS A 327 -8.48 -22.22 55.28
CA LYS A 327 -9.84 -22.76 55.39
C LYS A 327 -10.75 -22.04 56.41
N LEU A 328 -10.20 -21.26 57.35
CA LEU A 328 -10.99 -20.60 58.40
C LEU A 328 -11.42 -19.16 58.04
N GLN A 329 -11.02 -18.62 56.89
CA GLN A 329 -11.30 -17.22 56.51
C GLN A 329 -12.29 -17.03 55.35
N ARG A 330 -12.75 -18.10 54.68
CA ARG A 330 -13.67 -17.98 53.54
C ARG A 330 -14.94 -18.82 53.71
N SER A 331 -15.76 -18.42 54.67
CA SER A 331 -17.21 -18.60 54.60
C SER A 331 -17.84 -17.22 54.56
N THR A 332 -18.61 -16.94 53.51
CA THR A 332 -19.47 -15.76 53.27
C THR A 332 -18.77 -14.40 53.15
N GLU A 333 -18.28 -14.07 51.94
CA GLU A 333 -18.27 -12.69 51.41
C GLU A 333 -18.05 -12.77 49.88
N HIS A 334 -18.97 -12.20 49.09
CA HIS A 334 -18.76 -11.93 47.67
C HIS A 334 -17.61 -10.91 47.58
N ASP A 335 -16.49 -11.24 46.92
CA ASP A 335 -15.32 -10.35 46.80
C ASP A 335 -15.71 -9.05 46.07
N GLN A 336 -15.98 -7.98 46.84
CA GLN A 336 -16.32 -6.63 46.38
C GLN A 336 -15.10 -5.77 45.96
N ASN A 337 -13.91 -6.35 45.81
CA ASN A 337 -12.67 -5.62 45.50
C ASN A 337 -11.89 -6.30 44.37
N GLU A 338 -12.45 -6.28 43.16
CA GLU A 338 -11.70 -6.72 41.98
C GLU A 338 -10.69 -5.63 41.57
N VAL A 339 -9.40 -5.95 41.67
CA VAL A 339 -8.30 -5.03 41.34
C VAL A 339 -7.96 -5.15 39.86
N LEU A 340 -8.13 -4.05 39.12
CA LEU A 340 -7.66 -3.92 37.74
C LEU A 340 -6.20 -3.49 37.72
N ARG A 341 -5.38 -4.20 36.96
CA ARG A 341 -3.98 -3.86 36.72
C ARG A 341 -3.86 -3.18 35.37
N VAL A 342 -3.59 -1.89 35.38
CA VAL A 342 -3.63 -1.03 34.20
C VAL A 342 -2.23 -0.62 33.76
N PHE A 343 -1.93 -0.82 32.47
CA PHE A 343 -0.68 -0.39 31.84
C PHE A 343 -0.93 0.83 30.97
N VAL A 344 -0.68 2.02 31.50
CA VAL A 344 -0.95 3.26 30.78
C VAL A 344 0.29 3.70 30.01
N SER A 345 0.16 3.74 28.68
CA SER A 345 1.26 4.04 27.76
C SER A 345 1.09 5.43 27.14
N ASP A 346 2.07 6.32 27.33
CA ASP A 346 2.19 7.62 26.66
C ASP A 346 2.98 7.44 25.36
N PHE A 347 2.32 7.51 24.21
CA PHE A 347 2.98 7.36 22.91
C PHE A 347 3.57 8.68 22.44
N ALA A 348 4.74 8.61 21.82
CA ALA A 348 5.27 9.68 21.01
C ALA A 348 4.28 10.12 19.92
N GLY A 349 4.10 11.42 19.75
CA GLY A 349 3.29 11.98 18.67
C GLY A 349 4.08 12.31 17.41
N GLN A 350 5.40 12.14 17.42
CA GLN A 350 6.25 12.49 16.29
C GLN A 350 6.24 11.38 15.23
N SER A 351 6.16 11.79 13.96
CA SER A 351 6.01 10.86 12.82
C SER A 351 7.15 9.85 12.68
N ILE A 352 8.37 10.20 13.10
CA ILE A 352 9.55 9.33 13.07
C ILE A 352 9.38 8.04 13.91
N TYR A 353 8.48 8.05 14.92
CA TYR A 353 8.24 6.91 15.80
C TYR A 353 7.04 6.05 15.35
N TYR A 354 6.26 6.49 14.37
CA TYR A 354 5.04 5.78 13.94
C TYR A 354 5.32 4.35 13.46
N ASP A 355 6.47 4.10 12.85
CA ASP A 355 6.92 2.77 12.42
C ASP A 355 7.06 1.79 13.60
N THR A 356 7.44 2.32 14.78
CA THR A 356 7.57 1.51 15.99
C THR A 356 6.23 1.27 16.67
N HIS A 357 5.23 2.15 16.47
CA HIS A 357 3.91 2.00 17.11
C HIS A 357 3.25 0.68 16.73
N GLY A 358 3.38 0.23 15.49
CA GLY A 358 2.78 -1.02 15.02
C GLY A 358 3.26 -2.28 15.74
N CYS A 359 4.34 -2.19 16.54
CA CYS A 359 4.84 -3.29 17.36
C CYS A 359 4.22 -3.31 18.78
N PHE A 360 3.55 -2.22 19.22
CA PHE A 360 3.11 -2.03 20.62
C PHE A 360 1.66 -1.57 20.79
N VAL A 361 1.02 -1.05 19.74
CA VAL A 361 -0.41 -0.72 19.70
C VAL A 361 -1.25 -2.00 19.86
N LYS A 362 -2.39 -1.92 20.57
CA LYS A 362 -3.23 -3.07 20.93
C LYS A 362 -4.69 -2.85 20.51
N PRO A 363 -5.30 -3.76 19.73
CA PRO A 363 -6.67 -3.58 19.24
C PRO A 363 -7.76 -3.68 20.33
N HIS A 364 -7.47 -4.30 21.48
CA HIS A 364 -8.45 -4.61 22.52
C HIS A 364 -8.20 -3.86 23.82
N CYS A 365 -8.14 -2.53 23.76
CA CYS A 365 -7.98 -1.71 24.94
C CYS A 365 -8.52 -0.29 24.77
N PRO A 366 -8.78 0.45 25.87
CA PRO A 366 -9.15 1.86 25.79
C PRO A 366 -8.04 2.77 25.27
N TYR A 367 -8.43 3.73 24.43
CA TYR A 367 -7.57 4.78 23.90
C TYR A 367 -8.01 6.15 24.39
N VAL A 368 -7.05 7.03 24.64
CA VAL A 368 -7.26 8.46 24.84
C VAL A 368 -6.62 9.20 23.69
N LEU A 369 -7.44 9.74 22.79
CA LEU A 369 -7.00 10.62 21.71
C LEU A 369 -6.98 12.06 22.21
N VAL A 370 -5.78 12.63 22.26
CA VAL A 370 -5.55 13.98 22.79
C VAL A 370 -5.47 15.00 21.65
N TYR A 371 -6.21 16.10 21.79
CA TYR A 371 -6.16 17.24 20.88
C TYR A 371 -5.91 18.54 21.66
N ASP A 372 -5.16 19.46 21.06
CA ASP A 372 -4.82 20.77 21.64
C ASP A 372 -5.80 21.85 21.14
N LEU A 373 -6.54 22.47 22.06
CA LEU A 373 -7.56 23.48 21.77
C LEU A 373 -7.00 24.78 21.16
N SER A 374 -5.72 25.09 21.41
CA SER A 374 -5.04 26.24 20.83
C SER A 374 -4.91 26.12 19.30
N LEU A 375 -4.88 24.89 18.76
CA LEU A 375 -4.62 24.62 17.35
C LEU A 375 -5.86 24.77 16.46
N GLU A 376 -5.81 25.65 15.47
CA GLU A 376 -6.85 25.77 14.44
C GLU A 376 -6.84 24.58 13.47
N PHE A 377 -8.01 23.99 13.26
CA PHE A 377 -8.19 22.78 12.46
C PHE A 377 -7.68 22.91 11.02
N ASP A 378 -7.96 24.03 10.37
CA ASP A 378 -7.67 24.22 8.94
C ASP A 378 -6.25 24.77 8.69
N LYS A 379 -5.48 25.08 9.75
CA LYS A 379 -4.07 25.46 9.61
C LYS A 379 -3.20 24.23 9.34
N PRO A 380 -2.12 24.38 8.53
CA PRO A 380 -1.12 23.32 8.37
C PRO A 380 -0.61 22.84 9.72
N ALA A 381 -0.55 21.53 9.93
CA ALA A 381 0.09 20.95 11.09
C ALA A 381 1.59 21.25 11.02
N VAL A 382 2.13 21.83 12.09
CA VAL A 382 3.56 22.08 12.26
C VAL A 382 4.05 21.15 13.35
N PRO A 383 4.42 19.90 13.01
CA PRO A 383 4.94 18.96 14.00
C PRO A 383 6.26 19.50 14.56
N LYS A 384 6.40 19.50 15.88
CA LYS A 384 7.55 20.02 16.61
C LYS A 384 8.10 18.98 17.59
N PHE A 385 9.39 19.07 17.84
CA PHE A 385 10.07 18.19 18.78
C PHE A 385 11.09 18.97 19.62
N LYS A 386 11.11 18.71 20.93
CA LYS A 386 12.07 19.28 21.89
C LYS A 386 12.81 18.18 22.63
N THR A 387 14.13 18.12 22.49
CA THR A 387 14.98 17.20 23.24
C THR A 387 15.24 17.70 24.66
N SER A 388 15.73 16.82 25.55
CA SER A 388 16.13 17.18 26.91
C SER A 388 17.29 18.17 26.99
N ASN A 389 18.02 18.38 25.89
CA ASN A 389 19.30 19.11 25.85
C ASN A 389 19.24 20.39 25.00
N GLU A 390 18.10 20.69 24.38
CA GLU A 390 17.93 21.85 23.49
C GLU A 390 16.92 22.84 24.08
N GLU A 391 17.26 24.12 24.04
CA GLU A 391 16.39 25.20 24.55
C GLU A 391 15.23 25.50 23.58
N GLU A 392 15.44 25.35 22.27
CA GLU A 392 14.49 25.63 21.20
C GLU A 392 13.79 24.37 20.66
N GLU A 393 12.57 24.53 20.14
CA GLU A 393 11.83 23.45 19.46
C GLU A 393 12.25 23.33 18.00
N ILE A 394 12.45 22.10 17.53
CA ILE A 394 12.78 21.81 16.14
C ILE A 394 11.49 21.45 15.39
N GLU A 395 11.23 22.15 14.27
CA GLU A 395 10.14 21.81 13.36
C GLU A 395 10.48 20.58 12.53
N MET A 396 9.54 19.63 12.47
CA MET A 396 9.63 18.42 11.66
C MET A 396 8.91 18.61 10.32
N ASN A 397 9.28 17.78 9.33
CA ASN A 397 8.63 17.82 8.02
C ASN A 397 7.17 17.39 8.11
N ASN A 398 6.29 18.13 7.42
CA ASN A 398 4.91 17.75 7.13
C ASN A 398 4.79 17.31 5.65
N PRO A 399 5.21 16.07 5.28
CA PRO A 399 5.30 15.59 3.89
C PRO A 399 4.02 15.75 3.08
N HIS A 400 2.88 15.51 3.74
CA HIS A 400 1.57 15.49 3.10
C HIS A 400 0.86 16.84 3.15
N LEU A 401 1.49 17.89 3.72
CA LEU A 401 0.87 19.20 3.95
C LEU A 401 -0.46 19.08 4.73
N ASN A 402 -0.50 18.12 5.66
CA ASN A 402 -1.69 17.83 6.45
C ASN A 402 -2.04 19.01 7.35
N THR A 403 -3.32 19.32 7.45
CA THR A 403 -3.84 20.26 8.45
C THR A 403 -3.90 19.60 9.83
N ASN A 404 -4.12 20.38 10.90
CA ASN A 404 -4.36 19.82 12.23
C ASN A 404 -5.61 18.89 12.25
N LEU A 405 -6.62 19.22 11.43
CA LEU A 405 -7.79 18.35 11.24
C LEU A 405 -7.44 17.05 10.52
N ASP A 406 -6.59 17.09 9.50
CA ASP A 406 -6.14 15.89 8.80
C ASP A 406 -5.37 14.96 9.76
N ASN A 407 -4.51 15.51 10.63
CA ASN A 407 -3.77 14.74 11.64
C ASN A 407 -4.73 14.07 12.64
N PHE A 408 -5.66 14.85 13.21
CA PHE A 408 -6.67 14.34 14.13
C PHE A 408 -7.54 13.25 13.49
N THR A 409 -8.00 13.48 12.26
CA THR A 409 -8.82 12.51 11.51
C THR A 409 -8.02 11.26 11.15
N SER A 410 -6.72 11.38 10.88
CA SER A 410 -5.83 10.23 10.61
C SER A 410 -5.74 9.32 11.83
N TRP A 411 -5.55 9.88 13.03
CA TRP A 411 -5.57 9.12 14.28
C TRP A 411 -6.93 8.45 14.52
N LEU A 412 -8.05 9.15 14.32
CA LEU A 412 -9.38 8.55 14.46
C LEU A 412 -9.59 7.36 13.51
N LYS A 413 -9.31 7.55 12.21
CA LYS A 413 -9.44 6.49 11.20
C LYS A 413 -8.51 5.30 11.50
N PHE A 414 -7.30 5.56 12.00
CA PHE A 414 -6.34 4.55 12.45
C PHE A 414 -6.92 3.73 13.62
N LEU A 415 -7.36 4.39 14.68
CA LEU A 415 -7.91 3.73 15.89
C LEU A 415 -9.18 2.94 15.58
N GLN A 416 -10.07 3.51 14.77
CA GLN A 416 -11.28 2.81 14.35
C GLN A 416 -10.94 1.61 13.45
N GLY A 417 -9.80 1.62 12.73
CA GLY A 417 -9.32 0.50 11.91
C GLY A 417 -8.82 -0.67 12.76
N LEU A 418 -8.26 -0.37 13.94
CA LEU A 418 -7.92 -1.39 14.93
C LEU A 418 -9.15 -2.19 15.39
N GLY A 419 -10.34 -1.60 15.31
CA GLY A 419 -11.61 -2.20 15.73
C GLY A 419 -12.25 -3.16 14.75
N GLU A 420 -11.73 -3.22 13.52
CA GLU A 420 -12.18 -4.15 12.48
C GLU A 420 -11.33 -5.43 12.45
N CYS A 421 -10.33 -5.49 13.33
CA CYS A 421 -9.56 -6.68 13.62
C CYS A 421 -10.45 -7.80 14.13
N GLN A 422 -10.58 -8.85 13.33
CA GLN A 422 -11.22 -10.09 13.74
C GLN A 422 -10.21 -10.90 14.56
N ASP A 423 -10.25 -10.79 15.89
CA ASP A 423 -9.46 -11.64 16.78
C ASP A 423 -10.34 -12.79 17.28
N LEU A 424 -9.90 -14.02 17.05
CA LEU A 424 -10.56 -15.27 17.46
C LEU A 424 -10.76 -15.39 18.97
N GLN A 425 -10.11 -14.54 19.77
CA GLN A 425 -10.27 -14.46 21.22
C GLN A 425 -11.63 -13.90 21.66
N PHE A 426 -12.36 -13.20 20.78
CA PHE A 426 -13.67 -12.62 21.11
C PHE A 426 -14.80 -13.50 20.58
N PRO A 427 -15.63 -14.10 21.46
CA PRO A 427 -16.66 -15.05 21.06
C PRO A 427 -17.83 -14.43 20.29
N ASP A 428 -18.03 -13.11 20.39
CA ASP A 428 -18.95 -12.38 19.53
C ASP A 428 -18.23 -11.80 18.30
N LYS A 429 -18.78 -12.05 17.12
CA LYS A 429 -18.25 -11.51 15.85
C LYS A 429 -18.56 -10.01 15.67
N SER A 430 -19.24 -9.39 16.62
CA SER A 430 -19.69 -7.99 16.51
C SER A 430 -18.62 -7.00 16.99
N GLY A 431 -17.68 -7.45 17.86
CA GLY A 431 -16.66 -6.59 18.47
C GLY A 431 -17.24 -5.54 19.41
N HIS A 432 -18.47 -5.75 19.89
CA HIS A 432 -19.19 -4.83 20.76
C HIS A 432 -19.09 -5.27 22.23
N PHE A 433 -19.06 -4.30 23.14
CA PHE A 433 -19.17 -4.55 24.57
C PHE A 433 -20.10 -3.56 25.23
N THR A 434 -20.63 -3.97 26.38
CA THR A 434 -21.55 -3.17 27.17
C THR A 434 -20.90 -2.78 28.49
N THR A 435 -20.90 -1.49 28.83
CA THR A 435 -20.46 -1.04 30.16
C THR A 435 -21.47 -1.45 31.23
N ALA A 436 -21.07 -1.43 32.51
CA ALA A 436 -21.99 -1.69 33.63
C ALA A 436 -23.22 -0.75 33.65
N LYS A 437 -23.12 0.40 32.96
CA LYS A 437 -24.20 1.39 32.81
C LYS A 437 -25.10 1.12 31.58
N GLY A 438 -24.87 0.05 30.84
CA GLY A 438 -25.66 -0.33 29.66
C GLY A 438 -25.27 0.38 28.35
N GLU A 439 -24.09 1.02 28.31
CA GLU A 439 -23.61 1.70 27.09
C GLU A 439 -22.91 0.71 26.18
N ASN A 440 -23.29 0.64 24.91
CA ASN A 440 -22.70 -0.25 23.92
C ASN A 440 -21.62 0.48 23.10
N PHE A 441 -20.44 -0.11 22.99
CA PHE A 441 -19.31 0.43 22.21
C PHE A 441 -18.66 -0.65 21.36
N LYS A 442 -18.07 -0.25 20.23
CA LYS A 442 -17.17 -1.09 19.44
C LYS A 442 -15.73 -0.98 19.95
N LEU A 443 -14.95 -2.05 19.89
CA LEU A 443 -13.51 -2.02 20.22
C LEU A 443 -12.70 -1.30 19.12
N PRO A 444 -11.51 -0.74 19.43
CA PRO A 444 -11.15 -0.26 20.77
C PRO A 444 -11.92 1.03 21.09
N PRO A 445 -12.42 1.22 22.33
CA PRO A 445 -13.11 2.44 22.70
C PRO A 445 -12.14 3.63 22.76
N VAL A 446 -12.54 4.77 22.20
CA VAL A 446 -11.72 5.99 22.08
C VAL A 446 -12.37 7.15 22.81
N LEU A 447 -11.68 7.65 23.82
CA LEU A 447 -12.00 8.90 24.53
C LEU A 447 -11.29 10.07 23.86
N ILE A 448 -11.97 11.22 23.78
CA ILE A 448 -11.37 12.45 23.23
C ILE A 448 -11.11 13.44 24.36
N ALA A 449 -9.83 13.72 24.60
CA ALA A 449 -9.36 14.69 25.58
C ALA A 449 -8.90 15.98 24.88
N LEU A 450 -9.54 17.10 25.18
CA LEU A 450 -9.27 18.42 24.64
C LEU A 450 -8.43 19.21 25.65
N THR A 451 -7.13 19.30 25.42
CA THR A 451 -6.16 19.92 26.35
C THR A 451 -5.88 21.39 26.00
N HIS A 452 -5.01 22.04 26.79
CA HIS A 452 -4.65 23.46 26.65
C HIS A 452 -5.87 24.38 26.77
N SER A 453 -6.86 23.97 27.58
CA SER A 453 -8.03 24.81 27.79
C SER A 453 -7.69 26.13 28.48
N ASP A 454 -6.56 26.20 29.20
CA ASP A 454 -6.00 27.41 29.78
C ASP A 454 -5.65 28.48 28.75
N GLU A 455 -5.15 28.09 27.58
CA GLU A 455 -4.80 29.02 26.50
C GLU A 455 -6.03 29.60 25.78
N VAL A 456 -7.19 28.94 25.91
CA VAL A 456 -8.46 29.38 25.33
C VAL A 456 -9.48 29.81 26.39
N LYS A 457 -9.05 29.99 27.66
CA LYS A 457 -9.92 30.43 28.77
C LYS A 457 -10.63 31.74 28.42
N GLY A 458 -11.95 31.77 28.66
CA GLY A 458 -12.81 32.92 28.35
C GLY A 458 -13.25 33.01 26.89
N ASN A 459 -12.88 32.04 26.05
CA ASN A 459 -13.32 31.92 24.67
C ASN A 459 -14.18 30.67 24.49
N ASP A 460 -15.34 30.62 25.15
CA ASP A 460 -16.29 29.49 25.06
C ASP A 460 -16.69 29.20 23.61
N SER A 461 -16.72 30.24 22.76
CA SER A 461 -16.97 30.11 21.32
C SER A 461 -15.97 29.20 20.60
N ARG A 462 -14.71 29.17 21.07
CA ARG A 462 -13.64 28.34 20.52
C ARG A 462 -13.82 26.87 20.89
N ILE A 463 -14.10 26.58 22.16
CA ILE A 463 -14.36 25.22 22.65
C ILE A 463 -15.57 24.63 21.91
N ASP A 464 -16.66 25.40 21.85
CA ASP A 464 -17.87 25.04 21.11
C ASP A 464 -17.60 24.79 19.62
N CYS A 465 -16.79 25.64 18.99
CA CYS A 465 -16.42 25.50 17.59
C CYS A 465 -15.64 24.19 17.35
N VAL A 466 -14.63 23.90 18.18
CA VAL A 466 -13.83 22.67 18.08
C VAL A 466 -14.72 21.44 18.27
N GLN A 467 -15.55 21.41 19.32
CA GLN A 467 -16.45 20.30 19.58
C GLN A 467 -17.47 20.10 18.45
N LYS A 468 -18.08 21.18 17.92
CA LYS A 468 -19.00 21.10 16.76
C LYS A 468 -18.30 20.53 15.53
N ARG A 469 -17.05 20.91 15.28
CA ARG A 469 -16.26 20.41 14.14
C ARG A 469 -15.94 18.93 14.30
N ILE A 470 -15.52 18.49 15.50
CA ILE A 470 -15.29 17.07 15.79
C ILE A 470 -16.60 16.29 15.64
N LYS A 471 -17.71 16.75 16.22
CA LYS A 471 -19.04 16.13 16.05
C LYS A 471 -19.41 15.98 14.57
N LYS A 472 -19.11 16.96 13.73
CA LYS A 472 -19.33 16.91 12.27
C LYS A 472 -18.45 15.85 11.58
N VAL A 473 -17.21 15.68 12.01
CA VAL A 473 -16.34 14.58 11.52
C VAL A 473 -16.93 13.24 11.94
N LEU A 474 -17.31 13.10 13.21
CA LEU A 474 -17.89 11.89 13.76
C LEU A 474 -19.23 11.53 13.11
N SER A 475 -20.07 12.50 12.74
CA SER A 475 -21.32 12.26 12.04
C SER A 475 -21.14 11.86 10.57
N GLY A 476 -19.99 12.21 9.97
CA GLY A 476 -19.68 11.91 8.58
C GLY A 476 -19.13 10.49 8.34
N GLY A 477 -18.87 9.74 9.41
CA GLY A 477 -18.42 8.35 9.37
C GLY A 477 -19.08 7.52 10.48
N LYS A 478 -18.96 6.20 10.43
CA LYS A 478 -19.49 5.30 11.48
C LYS A 478 -18.49 5.10 12.61
N TYR A 479 -18.18 6.14 13.40
CA TYR A 479 -17.22 6.08 14.52
C TYR A 479 -17.86 5.51 15.80
N GLU A 480 -18.37 4.27 15.73
CA GLU A 480 -19.10 3.57 16.80
C GLU A 480 -18.23 3.24 18.04
N ASN A 481 -16.92 3.33 17.90
CA ASN A 481 -15.95 3.12 18.97
C ASN A 481 -15.60 4.41 19.74
N VAL A 482 -16.03 5.58 19.28
CA VAL A 482 -15.71 6.85 19.94
C VAL A 482 -16.73 7.14 21.04
N VAL A 483 -16.25 7.46 22.24
CA VAL A 483 -17.08 7.90 23.36
C VAL A 483 -17.68 9.28 23.02
N PRO A 484 -19.01 9.48 23.09
CA PRO A 484 -19.65 10.74 22.67
C PRO A 484 -19.27 11.97 23.51
N GLU A 485 -18.82 11.75 24.74
CA GLU A 485 -18.44 12.79 25.69
C GLU A 485 -17.04 13.35 25.35
N PHE A 486 -16.91 14.68 25.37
CA PHE A 486 -15.64 15.38 25.23
C PHE A 486 -15.19 15.90 26.59
N PHE A 487 -13.91 15.70 26.93
CA PHE A 487 -13.33 16.13 28.20
C PHE A 487 -12.41 17.32 27.97
N VAL A 488 -12.71 18.47 28.58
CA VAL A 488 -11.92 19.70 28.42
C VAL A 488 -10.98 19.85 29.60
N ILE A 489 -9.67 19.84 29.33
CA ILE A 489 -8.66 19.63 30.36
C ILE A 489 -7.66 20.79 30.39
N ASP A 490 -7.57 21.39 31.57
CA ASP A 490 -6.51 22.32 31.94
C ASP A 490 -5.43 21.56 32.73
N ASN A 491 -4.29 21.34 32.09
CA ASN A 491 -3.17 20.63 32.72
C ASN A 491 -2.36 21.51 33.67
N THR A 492 -2.62 22.83 33.74
CA THR A 492 -1.85 23.81 34.53
C THR A 492 -2.36 23.99 35.96
N LEU A 493 -3.54 23.46 36.28
CA LEU A 493 -4.13 23.56 37.62
C LEU A 493 -3.33 22.73 38.64
N GLU A 494 -3.00 23.29 39.80
CA GLU A 494 -2.15 22.61 40.81
C GLU A 494 -2.96 21.91 41.91
N ASP A 495 -4.12 22.43 42.33
CA ASP A 495 -4.77 22.06 43.61
C ASP A 495 -6.17 21.39 43.51
N ASP A 496 -6.82 21.44 42.36
CA ASP A 496 -8.11 20.77 42.12
C ASP A 496 -8.00 20.00 40.82
N ASP A 497 -8.17 18.67 40.85
CA ASP A 497 -8.19 17.82 39.66
C ASP A 497 -9.17 18.35 38.60
N GLY A 498 -10.20 19.09 39.00
CA GLY A 498 -11.30 19.54 38.14
C GLY A 498 -12.22 18.37 37.79
N ASP A 499 -13.49 18.67 37.55
CA ASP A 499 -14.51 17.63 37.31
C ASP A 499 -14.17 16.74 36.11
N ASP A 500 -13.61 17.30 35.04
CA ASP A 500 -13.35 16.54 33.81
C ASP A 500 -12.20 15.53 33.95
N VAL A 501 -11.16 15.80 34.75
CA VAL A 501 -10.08 14.83 34.99
C VAL A 501 -10.60 13.63 35.80
N ARG A 502 -11.42 13.88 36.82
CA ARG A 502 -12.06 12.81 37.61
C ARG A 502 -12.98 11.96 36.73
N LYS A 503 -13.78 12.59 35.86
CA LYS A 503 -14.60 11.87 34.88
C LYS A 503 -13.77 11.04 33.90
N VAL A 504 -12.63 11.55 33.40
CA VAL A 504 -11.72 10.78 32.54
C VAL A 504 -11.23 9.53 33.27
N ARG A 505 -10.76 9.66 34.52
CA ARG A 505 -10.30 8.50 35.31
C ARG A 505 -11.41 7.47 35.51
N ARG A 506 -12.61 7.91 35.89
CA ARG A 506 -13.78 7.01 36.05
C ARG A 506 -14.16 6.33 34.74
N LYS A 507 -14.27 7.08 33.64
CA LYS A 507 -14.68 6.52 32.34
C LYS A 507 -13.65 5.53 31.81
N LEU A 508 -12.35 5.78 32.01
CA LEU A 508 -11.29 4.83 31.68
C LEU A 508 -11.39 3.55 32.51
N PHE A 509 -11.69 3.65 33.81
CA PHE A 509 -11.94 2.48 34.65
C PHE A 509 -13.17 1.69 34.16
N ASP A 510 -14.31 2.36 33.92
CA ASP A 510 -15.55 1.74 33.44
C ASP A 510 -15.35 0.99 32.11
N LEU A 511 -14.69 1.63 31.14
CA LEU A 511 -14.36 1.02 29.85
C LEU A 511 -13.39 -0.15 30.01
N SER A 512 -12.36 0.01 30.84
CA SER A 512 -11.37 -1.05 31.08
C SER A 512 -12.02 -2.29 31.66
N ASN A 513 -12.90 -2.12 32.66
CA ASN A 513 -13.64 -3.21 33.27
C ASN A 513 -14.55 -3.89 32.25
N ALA A 514 -15.26 -3.11 31.42
CA ALA A 514 -16.16 -3.64 30.41
C ALA A 514 -15.45 -4.46 29.31
N VAL A 515 -14.28 -4.00 28.85
CA VAL A 515 -13.43 -4.74 27.91
C VAL A 515 -12.96 -6.07 28.51
N LEU A 516 -12.52 -6.07 29.78
CA LEU A 516 -12.08 -7.29 30.46
C LEU A 516 -13.22 -8.29 30.73
N ASN A 517 -14.45 -7.82 30.86
CA ASN A 517 -15.62 -8.66 31.12
C ASN A 517 -16.17 -9.36 29.86
N GLN A 518 -15.58 -9.19 28.67
CA GLN A 518 -15.95 -9.92 27.44
C GLN A 518 -15.51 -11.41 27.41
N GLU A 519 -15.30 -12.05 28.57
CA GLU A 519 -14.95 -13.47 28.72
C GLU A 519 -13.63 -13.94 28.05
N ILE A 520 -12.63 -13.06 27.85
CA ILE A 520 -11.30 -13.53 27.41
C ILE A 520 -10.59 -14.20 28.60
N LEU A 521 -10.66 -15.52 28.63
CA LEU A 521 -10.05 -16.34 29.67
C LEU A 521 -8.57 -16.60 29.39
N MET A 522 -7.77 -16.67 30.43
CA MET A 522 -6.36 -17.03 30.32
C MET A 522 -6.16 -18.50 30.71
N PRO A 523 -5.62 -19.36 29.81
CA PRO A 523 -5.27 -20.72 30.17
C PRO A 523 -4.26 -20.75 31.32
N VAL A 524 -4.52 -21.54 32.36
CA VAL A 524 -3.68 -21.60 33.57
C VAL A 524 -2.25 -22.01 33.24
N LYS A 525 -2.06 -22.92 32.28
CA LYS A 525 -0.72 -23.35 31.82
C LYS A 525 0.06 -22.20 31.18
N TRP A 526 -0.62 -21.35 30.40
CA TRP A 526 0.00 -20.19 29.75
C TRP A 526 0.29 -19.08 30.76
N LEU A 527 -0.57 -18.91 31.78
CA LEU A 527 -0.29 -18.04 32.93
C LEU A 527 0.94 -18.51 33.71
N ASN A 528 1.06 -19.81 33.99
CA ASN A 528 2.25 -20.36 34.65
C ASN A 528 3.51 -20.12 33.82
N PHE A 529 3.42 -20.27 32.50
CA PHE A 529 4.52 -19.99 31.59
C PHE A 529 4.92 -18.51 31.61
N GLU A 530 3.97 -17.59 31.59
CA GLU A 530 4.23 -16.15 31.75
C GLU A 530 4.97 -15.86 33.07
N VAL A 531 4.49 -16.41 34.20
CA VAL A 531 5.12 -16.24 35.52
C VAL A 531 6.53 -16.82 35.55
N ALA A 532 6.78 -17.95 34.88
CA ALA A 532 8.11 -18.54 34.77
C ALA A 532 9.07 -17.61 34.00
N LEU A 533 8.62 -17.04 32.88
CA LEU A 533 9.38 -16.06 32.11
C LEU A 533 9.67 -14.80 32.93
N SER A 534 8.67 -14.31 33.66
CA SER A 534 8.74 -13.06 34.40
C SER A 534 9.73 -13.13 35.57
N ARG A 535 9.95 -14.32 36.15
CA ARG A 535 10.95 -14.56 37.21
C ARG A 535 12.41 -14.45 36.73
N LYS A 536 12.65 -14.40 35.42
CA LYS A 536 14.00 -14.27 34.85
C LYS A 536 14.49 -12.83 35.01
N ASP A 537 15.66 -12.64 35.64
CA ASP A 537 16.28 -11.33 35.80
C ASP A 537 17.10 -10.93 34.56
N CYS A 538 16.45 -10.93 33.39
CA CYS A 538 17.06 -10.59 32.11
C CYS A 538 16.05 -9.93 31.17
N LYS A 539 16.55 -9.16 30.19
CA LYS A 539 15.72 -8.43 29.21
C LYS A 539 15.16 -9.32 28.10
N TYR A 540 15.86 -10.41 27.79
CA TYR A 540 15.51 -11.38 26.77
C TYR A 540 16.19 -12.72 27.07
N ILE A 541 15.63 -13.80 26.53
CA ILE A 541 16.19 -15.17 26.63
C ILE A 541 16.22 -15.84 25.25
N PRO A 542 17.07 -16.85 25.03
CA PRO A 542 17.01 -17.69 23.84
C PRO A 542 15.67 -18.42 23.73
N VAL A 543 15.17 -18.65 22.50
CA VAL A 543 13.92 -19.38 22.26
C VAL A 543 13.97 -20.80 22.83
N ASP A 544 15.12 -21.47 22.78
CA ASP A 544 15.28 -22.82 23.34
C ASP A 544 15.09 -22.84 24.86
N GLU A 545 15.52 -21.78 25.56
CA GLU A 545 15.28 -21.63 27.00
C GLU A 545 13.79 -21.35 27.27
N ALA A 546 13.15 -20.49 26.47
CA ALA A 546 11.72 -20.24 26.57
C ALA A 546 10.89 -21.52 26.34
N LYS A 547 11.29 -22.38 25.39
CA LYS A 547 10.68 -23.69 25.14
C LYS A 547 10.87 -24.65 26.31
N GLN A 548 12.01 -24.61 26.99
CA GLN A 548 12.25 -25.41 28.19
C GLN A 548 11.32 -24.98 29.34
N GLU A 549 11.16 -23.68 29.55
CA GLU A 549 10.23 -23.13 30.56
C GLU A 549 8.78 -23.50 30.22
N ALA A 550 8.36 -23.35 28.97
CA ALA A 550 7.02 -23.78 28.52
C ALA A 550 6.77 -25.26 28.81
N LYS A 551 7.74 -26.13 28.49
CA LYS A 551 7.65 -27.56 28.77
C LYS A 551 7.60 -27.86 30.27
N ALA A 552 8.35 -27.12 31.10
CA ALA A 552 8.29 -27.25 32.56
C ALA A 552 6.92 -26.84 33.13
N CYS A 553 6.24 -25.89 32.49
CA CYS A 553 4.87 -25.48 32.81
C CYS A 553 3.78 -26.40 32.20
N GLY A 554 4.16 -27.44 31.45
CA GLY A 554 3.23 -28.36 30.81
C GLY A 554 2.55 -27.81 29.55
N VAL A 555 3.12 -26.77 28.94
CA VAL A 555 2.70 -26.20 27.64
C VAL A 555 3.38 -26.99 26.53
N GLY A 556 2.61 -27.75 25.75
CA GLY A 556 3.12 -28.46 24.56
C GLY A 556 3.11 -27.59 23.30
N GLU A 557 2.24 -26.60 23.30
CA GLU A 557 1.88 -25.65 22.24
C GLU A 557 2.63 -24.31 22.38
N PHE A 558 3.97 -24.38 22.40
CA PHE A 558 4.81 -23.21 22.64
C PHE A 558 4.49 -22.02 21.71
N ASP A 559 4.33 -22.27 20.41
CA ASP A 559 4.15 -21.20 19.42
C ASP A 559 2.82 -20.45 19.64
N GLN A 560 1.75 -21.17 19.99
CA GLN A 560 0.45 -20.57 20.30
C GLN A 560 0.49 -19.80 21.63
N ALA A 561 1.11 -20.37 22.67
CA ALA A 561 1.25 -19.72 23.96
C ALA A 561 2.11 -18.45 23.90
N ILE A 562 3.26 -18.48 23.22
CA ILE A 562 4.12 -17.29 23.10
C ILE A 562 3.47 -16.22 22.20
N LYS A 563 2.74 -16.63 21.15
CA LYS A 563 1.95 -15.73 20.29
C LYS A 563 0.83 -15.05 21.09
N PHE A 564 0.17 -15.78 22.00
CA PHE A 564 -0.78 -15.19 22.94
C PHE A 564 -0.12 -14.13 23.84
N LEU A 565 1.00 -14.46 24.50
CA LEU A 565 1.70 -13.49 25.36
C LEU A 565 2.24 -12.28 24.59
N HIS A 566 2.65 -12.47 23.32
CA HIS A 566 3.05 -11.39 22.42
C HIS A 566 1.87 -10.45 22.09
N ARG A 567 0.72 -11.02 21.74
CA ARG A 567 -0.53 -10.28 21.51
C ARG A 567 -0.96 -9.49 22.73
N GLN A 568 -0.85 -10.06 23.92
CA GLN A 568 -1.12 -9.36 25.20
C GLN A 568 -0.09 -8.27 25.53
N GLY A 569 1.08 -8.25 24.84
CA GLY A 569 2.12 -7.25 25.06
C GLY A 569 2.96 -7.47 26.31
N VAL A 570 2.90 -8.67 26.88
CA VAL A 570 3.73 -9.06 28.03
C VAL A 570 5.16 -9.39 27.57
N VAL A 571 5.28 -9.98 26.38
CA VAL A 571 6.56 -10.32 25.75
C VAL A 571 6.59 -9.82 24.31
N VAL A 572 7.78 -9.73 23.71
CA VAL A 572 7.93 -9.49 22.28
C VAL A 572 8.64 -10.69 21.64
N HIS A 573 7.97 -11.33 20.68
CA HIS A 573 8.51 -12.44 19.92
C HIS A 573 8.07 -12.29 18.46
N HIS A 574 9.01 -12.50 17.54
CA HIS A 574 8.73 -12.60 16.11
C HIS A 574 9.11 -14.00 15.66
N SER A 575 8.28 -14.63 14.82
CA SER A 575 8.53 -15.97 14.29
C SER A 575 9.86 -16.01 13.54
N GLY A 576 10.71 -16.97 13.90
CA GLY A 576 12.07 -17.10 13.37
C GLY A 576 13.09 -16.11 13.95
N SER A 577 12.78 -15.43 15.06
CA SER A 577 13.78 -14.84 15.95
C SER A 577 14.45 -15.94 16.78
N SER A 578 15.73 -15.78 17.09
CA SER A 578 16.46 -16.66 18.01
C SER A 578 16.18 -16.37 19.48
N LYS A 579 15.52 -15.23 19.78
CA LYS A 579 15.28 -14.75 21.14
C LYS A 579 13.83 -14.31 21.38
N VAL A 580 13.41 -14.45 22.64
CA VAL A 580 12.16 -13.91 23.20
C VAL A 580 12.53 -12.73 24.09
N VAL A 581 11.94 -11.56 23.83
CA VAL A 581 12.13 -10.36 24.65
C VAL A 581 11.11 -10.37 25.78
N LEU A 582 11.61 -10.33 27.01
CA LEU A 582 10.81 -10.36 28.24
C LEU A 582 10.46 -8.96 28.76
N ASP A 583 11.17 -7.93 28.30
CA ASP A 583 10.95 -6.54 28.64
C ASP A 583 10.65 -5.71 27.36
N PRO A 584 9.37 -5.63 26.95
CA PRO A 584 8.95 -4.87 25.77
C PRO A 584 9.33 -3.38 25.84
N HIS A 585 9.28 -2.79 27.04
CA HIS A 585 9.60 -1.38 27.26
C HIS A 585 11.11 -1.10 27.09
N TRP A 586 11.97 -2.01 27.55
CA TRP A 586 13.40 -1.93 27.27
C TRP A 586 13.68 -1.99 25.76
N LEU A 587 13.05 -2.91 25.02
CA LEU A 587 13.25 -3.03 23.58
C LEU A 587 12.84 -1.74 22.86
N MET A 588 11.73 -1.14 23.28
CA MET A 588 11.28 0.13 22.72
C MET A 588 12.23 1.28 22.92
N ASN A 589 12.76 1.40 24.12
CA ASN A 589 13.78 2.39 24.41
C ASN A 589 15.04 2.18 23.56
N ARG A 590 15.36 0.93 23.18
CA ARG A 590 16.47 0.64 22.27
C ARG A 590 16.14 1.01 20.82
N PHE A 591 14.98 0.65 20.29
CA PHE A 591 14.56 1.06 18.93
C PHE A 591 14.57 2.57 18.77
N THR A 592 13.98 3.27 19.74
CA THR A 592 13.94 4.73 19.79
C THR A 592 15.36 5.32 19.82
N LYS A 593 16.28 4.78 20.63
CA LYS A 593 17.69 5.25 20.64
C LYS A 593 18.38 5.09 19.28
N VAL A 594 18.09 4.02 18.55
CA VAL A 594 18.63 3.79 17.21
C VAL A 594 18.04 4.79 16.21
N ILE A 595 16.72 4.99 16.23
CA ILE A 595 16.01 5.88 15.30
C ILE A 595 16.32 7.36 15.55
N SER A 596 16.49 7.77 16.82
CA SER A 596 16.72 9.17 17.18
C SER A 596 18.20 9.57 17.23
N MET A 597 19.12 8.60 17.36
CA MET A 597 20.57 8.81 17.56
C MET A 597 20.93 10.01 18.47
N PRO A 598 20.51 10.04 19.76
CA PRO A 598 20.79 11.17 20.65
C PRO A 598 22.30 11.35 20.90
N GLY A 599 22.79 12.58 20.73
CA GLY A 599 24.20 12.89 20.53
C GLY A 599 25.08 12.97 21.79
N ARG A 600 26.23 12.29 21.71
CA ARG A 600 27.56 12.86 22.02
C ARG A 600 28.56 12.15 21.10
N LEU A 601 28.99 12.86 20.07
CA LEU A 601 29.68 12.25 18.93
C LEU A 601 30.90 13.09 18.54
N ASP A 602 32.05 12.40 18.48
CA ASP A 602 33.32 12.82 17.91
C ASP A 602 33.19 13.16 16.40
N ALA A 603 34.21 13.76 15.77
CA ALA A 603 34.11 14.30 14.40
C ALA A 603 33.68 13.25 13.34
N LEU A 604 34.12 12.00 13.47
CA LEU A 604 33.72 10.87 12.61
C LEU A 604 32.22 10.54 12.75
N SER A 605 31.69 10.79 13.94
CA SER A 605 30.32 10.49 14.30
C SER A 605 29.33 11.61 13.92
N ARG A 606 29.83 12.84 13.67
CA ARG A 606 29.02 13.92 13.06
C ARG A 606 28.65 13.61 11.61
N TYR A 607 29.62 13.19 10.79
CA TYR A 607 29.35 12.75 9.42
C TYR A 607 28.33 11.61 9.38
N THR A 608 28.47 10.61 10.27
CA THR A 608 27.50 9.50 10.37
C THR A 608 26.10 10.00 10.73
N LEU A 609 25.99 10.96 11.65
CA LEU A 609 24.71 11.55 12.04
C LEU A 609 24.10 12.36 10.89
N ASP A 610 24.91 13.11 10.13
CA ASP A 610 24.46 13.90 8.99
C ASP A 610 23.93 12.98 7.87
N VAL A 611 24.67 11.93 7.52
CA VAL A 611 24.25 10.90 6.55
C VAL A 611 22.97 10.20 7.02
N PHE A 612 22.86 9.86 8.30
CA PHE A 612 21.67 9.26 8.86
C PHE A 612 20.45 10.18 8.74
N ARG A 613 20.59 11.48 9.06
CA ARG A 613 19.51 12.47 8.98
C ARG A 613 19.14 12.88 7.56
N GLN A 614 20.09 12.86 6.63
CA GLN A 614 19.87 13.29 5.24
C GLN A 614 19.41 12.15 4.33
N ASN A 615 19.82 10.92 4.60
CA ASN A 615 19.60 9.79 3.69
C ASN A 615 18.87 8.61 4.37
N GLY A 616 18.67 8.65 5.69
CA GLY A 616 18.16 7.49 6.43
C GLY A 616 19.15 6.32 6.47
N ILE A 617 20.46 6.57 6.31
CA ILE A 617 21.48 5.50 6.24
C ILE A 617 22.19 5.37 7.58
N LEU A 618 22.08 4.19 8.19
CA LEU A 618 22.71 3.83 9.47
C LEU A 618 23.87 2.86 9.23
N PHE A 619 25.12 3.31 9.41
CA PHE A 619 26.27 2.41 9.30
C PHE A 619 26.22 1.30 10.36
N ARG A 620 26.48 0.06 9.93
CA ARG A 620 26.41 -1.14 10.79
C ARG A 620 27.33 -1.06 12.02
N GLU A 621 28.45 -0.35 11.89
CA GLU A 621 29.41 -0.07 12.96
C GLU A 621 28.76 0.62 14.17
N TYR A 622 27.71 1.42 13.97
CA TYR A 622 26.99 2.08 15.07
C TYR A 622 26.25 1.06 15.93
N LEU A 623 25.50 0.15 15.31
CA LEU A 623 24.80 -0.91 16.04
C LEU A 623 25.79 -1.84 16.75
N GLN A 624 26.92 -2.17 16.12
CA GLN A 624 27.95 -3.02 16.73
C GLN A 624 28.59 -2.42 17.98
N LYS A 625 28.59 -1.09 18.15
CA LYS A 625 29.04 -0.42 19.37
C LYS A 625 28.04 -0.50 20.51
N LEU A 626 26.77 -0.83 20.23
CA LEU A 626 25.76 -1.05 21.26
C LEU A 626 25.93 -2.46 21.84
N GLU A 627 25.84 -2.56 23.17
CA GLU A 627 25.92 -3.84 23.91
C GLU A 627 24.98 -4.91 23.34
N ASP A 628 23.76 -4.51 22.98
CA ASP A 628 22.71 -5.38 22.43
C ASP A 628 22.62 -5.35 20.89
N GLY A 629 23.64 -4.80 20.21
CA GLY A 629 23.63 -4.45 18.80
C GLY A 629 23.16 -5.54 17.85
N LYS A 630 23.65 -6.78 18.04
CA LYS A 630 23.27 -7.94 17.21
C LYS A 630 21.80 -8.31 17.34
N LEU A 631 21.25 -8.22 18.55
CA LEU A 631 19.83 -8.50 18.80
C LEU A 631 18.96 -7.40 18.19
N LEU A 632 19.36 -6.14 18.34
CA LEU A 632 18.63 -5.01 17.76
C LEU A 632 18.65 -5.09 16.23
N GLU A 633 19.80 -5.42 15.64
CA GLU A 633 19.92 -5.67 14.20
C GLU A 633 18.96 -6.77 13.72
N GLU A 634 18.91 -7.90 14.44
CA GLU A 634 18.00 -9.02 14.13
C GLU A 634 16.53 -8.60 14.23
N LEU A 635 16.12 -8.05 15.37
CA LEU A 635 14.72 -7.69 15.64
C LEU A 635 14.24 -6.55 14.74
N MET A 636 15.03 -5.50 14.53
CA MET A 636 14.62 -4.38 13.68
C MET A 636 14.44 -4.80 12.22
N GLN A 637 15.25 -5.74 11.71
CA GLN A 637 15.02 -6.33 10.38
C GLN A 637 13.75 -7.18 10.34
N LYS A 638 13.52 -8.03 11.36
CA LYS A 638 12.30 -8.85 11.45
C LYS A 638 11.03 -8.00 11.53
N PHE A 639 11.08 -6.90 12.30
CA PHE A 639 9.97 -5.95 12.38
C PHE A 639 9.83 -5.03 11.16
N ASN A 640 10.64 -5.22 10.11
CA ASN A 640 10.68 -4.40 8.89
C ASN A 640 10.94 -2.91 9.16
N LEU A 641 11.72 -2.60 10.21
CA LEU A 641 12.12 -1.23 10.54
C LEU A 641 13.40 -0.81 9.79
N ILE A 642 14.25 -1.77 9.43
CA ILE A 642 15.49 -1.56 8.69
C ILE A 642 15.73 -2.70 7.69
N CYS A 643 16.45 -2.43 6.59
CA CYS A 643 17.01 -3.46 5.70
C CYS A 643 18.49 -3.19 5.41
N LEU A 644 19.24 -4.24 5.07
CA LEU A 644 20.62 -4.10 4.63
C LEU A 644 20.70 -3.31 3.32
N CYS A 645 21.75 -2.51 3.19
CA CYS A 645 22.09 -1.83 1.94
C CYS A 645 23.61 -1.60 1.84
N GLN A 646 24.07 -1.19 0.65
CA GLN A 646 25.43 -0.70 0.44
C GLN A 646 25.42 0.82 0.31
N HIS A 647 26.32 1.49 1.02
CA HIS A 647 26.51 2.93 0.92
C HIS A 647 28.00 3.25 0.97
N GLU A 648 28.52 3.92 -0.07
CA GLU A 648 29.94 4.25 -0.22
C GLU A 648 30.88 3.03 -0.05
N GLY A 649 30.48 1.87 -0.57
CA GLY A 649 31.25 0.62 -0.45
C GLY A 649 31.27 -0.01 0.95
N LYS A 650 30.49 0.52 1.89
CA LYS A 650 30.29 -0.03 3.23
C LYS A 650 28.91 -0.66 3.38
N THR A 651 28.84 -1.72 4.17
CA THR A 651 27.56 -2.30 4.58
C THR A 651 26.89 -1.40 5.61
N ALA A 652 25.68 -0.97 5.30
CA ALA A 652 24.85 -0.11 6.13
C ALA A 652 23.42 -0.66 6.20
N PHE A 653 22.57 0.04 6.95
CA PHE A 653 21.15 -0.19 7.01
C PHE A 653 20.39 1.03 6.49
N TYR A 654 19.35 0.78 5.71
CA TYR A 654 18.37 1.80 5.38
C TYR A 654 17.30 1.86 6.49
N VAL A 655 17.01 3.07 6.97
CA VAL A 655 16.05 3.39 8.03
C VAL A 655 15.04 4.42 7.50
N PRO A 656 13.94 3.98 6.85
CA PRO A 656 13.08 4.87 6.08
C PRO A 656 12.39 5.97 6.89
N SER A 657 12.04 5.73 8.16
CA SER A 657 11.38 6.72 9.02
C SER A 657 12.20 7.99 9.26
N VAL A 658 13.53 7.91 9.11
CA VAL A 658 14.46 9.02 9.35
C VAL A 658 14.77 9.78 8.06
N ALA A 659 14.55 9.15 6.90
CA ALA A 659 14.80 9.79 5.61
C ALA A 659 13.91 11.05 5.46
N PRO A 660 14.40 12.12 4.81
CA PRO A 660 13.62 13.31 4.59
C PRO A 660 12.36 12.99 3.76
N ALA A 661 11.40 13.89 3.81
CA ALA A 661 10.26 13.86 2.92
C ALA A 661 10.65 14.43 1.56
N MET A 662 10.23 13.78 0.48
CA MET A 662 10.31 14.39 -0.85
C MET A 662 9.19 15.44 -0.97
N LYS A 663 9.57 16.67 -1.35
CA LYS A 663 8.59 17.69 -1.72
C LYS A 663 8.00 17.32 -3.08
N PRO A 664 6.68 17.38 -3.27
CA PRO A 664 6.07 17.05 -4.56
C PRO A 664 6.59 17.99 -5.66
N GLY A 665 7.35 17.45 -6.61
CA GLY A 665 7.84 18.11 -7.82
C GLY A 665 7.12 17.63 -9.09
N LYS A 666 7.62 18.04 -10.27
CA LYS A 666 7.12 17.62 -11.60
C LYS A 666 7.30 16.12 -11.89
N GLU A 667 7.85 15.31 -10.96
CA GLU A 667 8.12 13.86 -11.13
C GLU A 667 6.85 12.97 -11.15
N LEU A 668 5.66 13.56 -11.21
CA LEU A 668 4.37 12.88 -11.44
C LEU A 668 4.03 12.74 -12.93
N GLU A 669 5.04 12.71 -13.81
CA GLU A 669 4.85 12.56 -15.26
C GLU A 669 4.01 11.32 -15.61
N ALA A 670 3.23 11.43 -16.69
CA ALA A 670 2.34 10.37 -17.13
C ALA A 670 3.16 9.15 -17.59
N SER A 671 3.05 8.06 -16.82
CA SER A 671 3.55 6.76 -17.28
C SER A 671 2.68 6.23 -18.42
N ASN A 672 3.30 5.57 -19.40
CA ASN A 672 2.59 4.80 -20.44
C ASN A 672 1.96 3.50 -19.88
N VAL A 673 2.32 3.12 -18.65
CA VAL A 673 1.71 2.01 -17.90
C VAL A 673 0.71 2.61 -16.90
N PRO A 674 -0.56 2.17 -16.90
CA PRO A 674 -1.54 2.63 -15.92
C PRO A 674 -1.01 2.44 -14.50
N SER A 675 -1.08 3.47 -13.66
CA SER A 675 -0.64 3.37 -12.27
C SER A 675 -1.54 2.39 -11.50
N LEU A 676 -0.90 1.62 -10.63
CA LEU A 676 -1.58 0.77 -9.67
C LEU A 676 -1.70 1.52 -8.35
N PHE A 677 -2.84 1.40 -7.67
CA PHE A 677 -3.08 2.02 -6.38
C PHE A 677 -3.31 0.93 -5.33
N VAL A 678 -2.63 1.06 -4.19
CA VAL A 678 -2.96 0.29 -2.98
C VAL A 678 -3.89 1.15 -2.15
N THR A 679 -5.14 0.73 -2.04
CA THR A 679 -6.18 1.46 -1.31
C THR A 679 -6.63 0.69 -0.08
N PHE A 680 -7.21 1.41 0.87
CA PHE A 680 -7.61 0.90 2.17
C PHE A 680 -9.08 1.27 2.42
N PRO A 681 -9.86 0.46 3.16
CA PRO A 681 -11.31 0.67 3.35
C PRO A 681 -11.71 2.08 3.80
N ARG A 682 -10.84 2.78 4.55
CA ARG A 682 -11.10 4.11 5.12
C ARG A 682 -10.40 5.26 4.39
N LYS A 683 -9.82 4.99 3.21
CA LYS A 683 -9.01 5.95 2.44
C LYS A 683 -7.95 6.59 3.34
N LEU A 684 -7.16 5.77 4.01
CA LEU A 684 -6.04 6.18 4.84
C LEU A 684 -4.98 5.09 4.78
N VAL A 685 -3.76 5.47 4.43
CA VAL A 685 -2.59 4.59 4.57
C VAL A 685 -2.31 4.43 6.07
N PRO A 686 -2.33 3.20 6.62
CA PRO A 686 -2.00 2.98 8.03
C PRO A 686 -0.62 3.54 8.38
N MET A 687 -0.52 4.13 9.57
CA MET A 687 0.68 4.83 10.02
C MET A 687 1.87 3.85 10.07
N GLY A 688 2.97 4.22 9.41
CA GLY A 688 4.18 3.39 9.30
C GLY A 688 4.08 2.19 8.33
N LEU A 689 2.95 2.01 7.62
CA LEU A 689 2.83 0.94 6.62
C LEU A 689 3.77 1.18 5.44
N PHE A 690 3.81 2.40 4.93
CA PHE A 690 4.56 2.72 3.71
C PHE A 690 6.05 2.44 3.85
N THR A 691 6.65 2.86 4.96
CA THR A 691 8.08 2.63 5.27
C THR A 691 8.39 1.15 5.50
N LYS A 692 7.52 0.42 6.21
CA LYS A 692 7.64 -1.05 6.34
C LYS A 692 7.50 -1.76 5.00
N LEU A 693 6.61 -1.29 4.14
CA LEU A 693 6.46 -1.78 2.78
C LEU A 693 7.75 -1.54 1.99
N GLN A 694 8.37 -0.36 2.06
CA GLN A 694 9.68 -0.09 1.42
C GLN A 694 10.74 -1.11 1.86
N VAL A 695 10.93 -1.32 3.16
CA VAL A 695 11.90 -2.27 3.73
C VAL A 695 11.68 -3.69 3.23
N LYS A 696 10.41 -4.13 3.28
CA LYS A 696 10.02 -5.48 2.87
C LYS A 696 10.21 -5.70 1.36
N LEU A 697 9.79 -4.71 0.58
CA LEU A 697 9.95 -4.68 -0.87
C LEU A 697 11.43 -4.82 -1.25
N ILE A 698 12.32 -3.98 -0.71
CA ILE A 698 13.78 -4.05 -0.96
C ILE A 698 14.30 -5.45 -0.67
N SER A 699 13.98 -5.99 0.50
CA SER A 699 14.44 -7.31 0.95
C SER A 699 13.96 -8.44 0.05
N GLU A 700 12.73 -8.38 -0.47
CA GLU A 700 12.21 -9.38 -1.41
C GLU A 700 12.75 -9.19 -2.84
N TRP A 701 13.02 -7.95 -3.25
CA TRP A 701 13.62 -7.65 -4.55
C TRP A 701 15.06 -8.12 -4.67
N GLU A 702 15.89 -7.89 -3.65
CA GLU A 702 17.27 -8.38 -3.62
C GLU A 702 17.33 -9.91 -3.74
N LYS A 703 16.38 -10.62 -3.10
CA LYS A 703 16.29 -12.09 -3.19
C LYS A 703 15.87 -12.56 -4.58
N ARG A 704 14.89 -11.90 -5.21
CA ARG A 704 14.34 -12.30 -6.51
C ARG A 704 15.23 -11.92 -7.68
N PHE A 705 15.94 -10.81 -7.58
CA PHE A 705 16.78 -10.27 -8.65
C PHE A 705 18.18 -9.92 -8.12
N PRO A 706 19.00 -10.93 -7.79
CA PRO A 706 20.40 -10.69 -7.42
C PRO A 706 21.11 -10.04 -8.62
N ASN A 707 21.91 -9.00 -8.37
CA ASN A 707 22.66 -8.19 -9.36
C ASN A 707 21.98 -6.94 -9.94
N GLN A 708 21.04 -6.30 -9.23
CA GLN A 708 20.65 -4.93 -9.55
C GLN A 708 21.86 -3.98 -9.45
N GLN A 709 22.18 -3.28 -10.54
CA GLN A 709 23.36 -2.40 -10.62
C GLN A 709 23.08 -0.95 -10.17
N ALA A 710 21.82 -0.58 -10.02
CA ALA A 710 21.40 0.77 -9.70
C ALA A 710 20.94 0.87 -8.24
N THR A 711 21.44 1.88 -7.52
CA THR A 711 21.06 2.15 -6.13
C THR A 711 19.66 2.76 -6.08
N PRO A 712 18.70 2.15 -5.39
CA PRO A 712 17.39 2.75 -5.25
C PRO A 712 17.42 4.02 -4.38
N PHE A 713 16.53 4.96 -4.67
CA PHE A 713 16.41 6.24 -3.97
C PHE A 713 15.16 6.25 -3.10
N PHE A 714 15.28 6.73 -1.86
CA PHE A 714 14.19 6.66 -0.90
C PHE A 714 14.06 7.90 -0.04
N TYR A 715 12.80 8.23 0.23
CA TYR A 715 12.31 9.25 1.14
C TYR A 715 11.20 8.61 1.99
N CYS A 716 10.86 9.22 3.13
CA CYS A 716 9.84 8.63 4.02
C CYS A 716 8.42 8.56 3.41
N ASN A 717 8.18 9.28 2.30
CA ASN A 717 6.92 9.31 1.54
C ASN A 717 7.06 8.96 0.05
N TYR A 718 8.26 8.58 -0.41
CA TYR A 718 8.53 8.29 -1.82
C TYR A 718 9.66 7.25 -2.00
N SER A 719 9.55 6.42 -3.02
CA SER A 719 10.64 5.54 -3.45
C SER A 719 10.76 5.54 -4.96
N LEU A 720 11.99 5.54 -5.46
CA LEU A 720 12.34 5.22 -6.83
C LEU A 720 13.21 3.97 -6.83
N LEU A 721 12.68 2.90 -7.42
CA LEU A 721 13.29 1.59 -7.51
C LEU A 721 13.64 1.29 -8.98
N PRO A 722 14.91 1.49 -9.40
CA PRO A 722 15.36 1.03 -10.70
C PRO A 722 15.51 -0.49 -10.66
N LEU A 723 14.82 -1.19 -11.57
CA LEU A 723 14.78 -2.64 -11.64
C LEU A 723 15.19 -3.11 -13.04
N ILE A 724 16.08 -4.08 -13.09
CA ILE A 724 16.47 -4.81 -14.29
C ILE A 724 15.86 -6.21 -14.23
N ILE A 725 14.98 -6.54 -15.17
CA ILE A 725 14.34 -7.87 -15.28
C ILE A 725 14.45 -8.32 -16.73
N ASP A 726 15.03 -9.50 -16.97
CA ASP A 726 15.25 -10.08 -18.30
C ASP A 726 15.99 -9.15 -19.30
N GLY A 727 16.77 -8.19 -18.80
CA GLY A 727 17.51 -7.20 -19.60
C GLY A 727 16.79 -5.87 -19.84
N ASP A 728 15.50 -5.80 -19.53
CA ASP A 728 14.71 -4.56 -19.55
C ASP A 728 14.88 -3.79 -18.23
N VAL A 729 14.85 -2.46 -18.33
CA VAL A 729 15.04 -1.54 -17.20
C VAL A 729 13.73 -0.83 -16.93
N TYR A 730 13.31 -0.84 -15.67
CA TYR A 730 12.07 -0.24 -15.19
C TYR A 730 12.38 0.67 -14.01
N ASP A 731 11.88 1.90 -14.04
CA ASP A 731 11.84 2.73 -12.82
C ASP A 731 10.47 2.56 -12.17
N VAL A 732 10.43 1.96 -10.97
CA VAL A 732 9.19 1.83 -10.19
C VAL A 732 9.15 2.89 -9.11
N CYS A 733 8.15 3.75 -9.18
CA CYS A 733 7.92 4.80 -8.20
C CYS A 733 6.80 4.39 -7.24
N LEU A 734 7.07 4.41 -5.93
CA LEU A 734 6.06 4.30 -4.88
C LEU A 734 5.87 5.65 -4.22
N ILE A 735 4.63 6.10 -4.07
CA ILE A 735 4.31 7.43 -3.53
C ILE A 735 3.22 7.29 -2.47
N ASP A 736 3.50 7.76 -1.26
CA ASP A 736 2.51 7.88 -0.20
C ASP A 736 1.71 9.17 -0.38
N LEU A 737 0.44 9.01 -0.78
CA LEU A 737 -0.51 10.10 -0.99
C LEU A 737 -1.49 10.26 0.18
N HIS A 738 -1.13 9.74 1.38
CA HIS A 738 -1.87 9.79 2.65
C HIS A 738 -3.16 8.95 2.67
N GLU A 739 -3.97 8.98 1.63
CA GLU A 739 -5.19 8.16 1.53
C GLU A 739 -4.96 6.79 0.85
N PHE A 740 -3.93 6.70 0.01
CA PHE A 740 -3.56 5.53 -0.78
C PHE A 740 -2.07 5.59 -1.19
N ILE A 741 -1.52 4.45 -1.60
CA ILE A 741 -0.15 4.37 -2.14
C ILE A 741 -0.25 4.24 -3.66
N LYS A 742 0.36 5.16 -4.41
CA LYS A 742 0.47 5.09 -5.88
C LYS A 742 1.74 4.32 -6.24
N VAL A 743 1.60 3.35 -7.13
CA VAL A 743 2.69 2.58 -7.74
C VAL A 743 2.69 2.88 -9.23
N ALA A 744 3.67 3.68 -9.66
CA ALA A 744 3.88 4.05 -11.06
C ALA A 744 5.09 3.31 -11.62
N VAL A 745 5.01 2.86 -12.87
CA VAL A 745 6.07 2.07 -13.54
C VAL A 745 6.50 2.81 -14.78
N PHE A 746 7.78 3.07 -14.95
CA PHE A 746 8.34 3.75 -16.12
C PHE A 746 9.33 2.82 -16.84
N PRO A 747 8.87 2.02 -17.82
CA PRO A 747 9.77 1.19 -18.61
C PRO A 747 10.69 2.07 -19.47
N LYS A 748 11.97 1.70 -19.57
CA LYS A 748 12.98 2.41 -20.39
C LYS A 748 13.07 1.88 -21.82
N GLN A 749 12.49 0.71 -22.08
CA GLN A 749 12.39 0.10 -23.40
C GLN A 749 10.91 -0.12 -23.75
N ASP A 750 10.58 -0.09 -25.04
CA ASP A 750 9.24 -0.46 -25.52
C ASP A 750 9.13 -1.98 -25.64
N GLY A 751 8.04 -2.56 -25.12
CA GLY A 751 7.83 -4.01 -25.20
C GLY A 751 6.57 -4.48 -24.49
N ASP A 752 6.35 -5.79 -24.51
CA ASP A 752 5.31 -6.41 -23.72
C ASP A 752 5.79 -6.59 -22.26
N HIS A 753 5.33 -5.70 -21.39
CA HIS A 753 5.67 -5.72 -19.97
C HIS A 753 4.69 -6.55 -19.11
N PHE A 754 3.83 -7.42 -19.68
CA PHE A 754 2.94 -8.29 -18.88
C PHE A 754 3.71 -9.13 -17.86
N LYS A 755 4.88 -9.66 -18.26
CA LYS A 755 5.74 -10.42 -17.34
C LYS A 755 6.21 -9.56 -16.19
N PHE A 756 6.72 -8.36 -16.47
CA PHE A 756 7.16 -7.42 -15.43
C PHE A 756 6.01 -7.03 -14.49
N ALA A 757 4.87 -6.61 -15.05
CA ALA A 757 3.70 -6.21 -14.29
C ALA A 757 3.18 -7.35 -13.40
N SER A 758 3.19 -8.58 -13.91
CA SER A 758 2.87 -9.78 -13.12
C SER A 758 3.85 -9.99 -11.96
N HIS A 759 5.16 -9.87 -12.21
CA HIS A 759 6.17 -9.96 -11.15
C HIS A 759 6.03 -8.85 -10.11
N LEU A 760 5.85 -7.60 -10.53
CA LEU A 760 5.66 -6.46 -9.64
C LEU A 760 4.39 -6.62 -8.81
N LYS A 761 3.25 -6.91 -9.43
CA LYS A 761 1.98 -7.16 -8.75
C LYS A 761 2.10 -8.30 -7.73
N THR A 762 2.73 -9.41 -8.11
CA THR A 762 2.92 -10.57 -7.23
C THR A 762 3.90 -10.27 -6.09
N THR A 763 4.95 -9.47 -6.33
CA THR A 763 5.89 -9.04 -5.29
C THR A 763 5.23 -8.08 -4.32
N LEU A 764 4.49 -7.10 -4.83
CA LEU A 764 3.75 -6.13 -4.04
C LEU A 764 2.71 -6.82 -3.15
N LYS A 765 1.88 -7.71 -3.73
CA LYS A 765 0.92 -8.53 -2.96
C LYS A 765 1.62 -9.33 -1.88
N LYS A 766 2.65 -10.11 -2.24
CA LYS A 766 3.42 -10.89 -1.27
C LYS A 766 3.95 -10.02 -0.13
N CYS A 767 4.51 -8.84 -0.42
CA CYS A 767 5.03 -7.96 0.63
C CYS A 767 3.93 -7.42 1.53
N LEU A 768 2.79 -7.01 0.97
CA LEU A 768 1.63 -6.56 1.73
C LEU A 768 1.03 -7.69 2.58
N ASP A 769 0.94 -8.90 2.04
CA ASP A 769 0.43 -10.08 2.74
C ASP A 769 1.41 -10.57 3.81
N ASP A 770 2.73 -10.56 3.56
CA ASP A 770 3.74 -10.86 4.59
C ASP A 770 3.68 -9.83 5.74
N LEU A 771 3.35 -8.56 5.43
CA LEU A 771 3.12 -7.56 6.46
C LEU A 771 1.86 -7.84 7.26
N LYS A 772 0.89 -8.60 6.73
CA LYS A 772 -0.25 -9.12 7.51
C LYS A 772 0.12 -10.29 8.44
N SER A 773 1.40 -10.65 8.56
CA SER A 773 1.78 -11.70 9.50
C SER A 773 1.32 -11.38 10.93
N PRO A 774 0.91 -12.39 11.72
CA PRO A 774 0.46 -12.20 13.10
C PRO A 774 1.51 -11.57 14.05
N ASP A 775 2.79 -11.62 13.68
CA ASP A 775 3.90 -10.98 14.39
C ASP A 775 3.94 -9.46 14.17
N GLN A 776 3.21 -8.97 13.18
CA GLN A 776 3.05 -7.56 12.82
C GLN A 776 1.63 -7.11 13.20
N LEU A 777 1.33 -7.13 14.50
CA LEU A 777 0.00 -6.92 15.09
C LEU A 777 -0.86 -5.82 14.46
N LEU A 778 -0.26 -4.72 14.00
CA LEU A 778 -1.00 -3.63 13.36
C LEU A 778 -1.48 -3.96 11.94
N PHE A 779 -0.69 -4.71 11.20
CA PHE A 779 -0.88 -4.94 9.77
C PHE A 779 -1.57 -6.26 9.49
N SER A 780 -1.55 -7.21 10.44
CA SER A 780 -2.28 -8.48 10.34
C SER A 780 -3.77 -8.34 10.09
N MET A 781 -4.34 -7.19 10.42
CA MET A 781 -5.76 -6.92 10.28
C MET A 781 -6.07 -5.82 9.26
N THR A 782 -5.07 -5.35 8.51
CA THR A 782 -5.29 -4.32 7.49
C THR A 782 -5.69 -4.99 6.17
N SER A 783 -6.96 -4.85 5.78
CA SER A 783 -7.38 -5.17 4.41
C SER A 783 -6.90 -4.08 3.44
N TYR A 784 -6.55 -4.50 2.24
CA TYR A 784 -6.15 -3.61 1.15
C TYR A 784 -6.75 -4.11 -0.14
N ASP A 785 -7.00 -3.19 -1.06
CA ASP A 785 -7.37 -3.50 -2.43
C ASP A 785 -6.27 -3.00 -3.37
N LEU A 786 -6.07 -3.73 -4.47
CA LEU A 786 -5.28 -3.25 -5.60
C LEU A 786 -6.24 -2.74 -6.66
N GLU A 787 -6.14 -1.45 -6.94
CA GLU A 787 -7.09 -0.74 -7.78
C GLU A 787 -6.40 0.06 -8.87
N VAL A 788 -7.17 0.40 -9.90
CA VAL A 788 -6.76 1.32 -10.97
C VAL A 788 -7.73 2.48 -11.02
N GLU A 789 -7.21 3.66 -11.32
CA GLU A 789 -8.02 4.88 -11.40
C GLU A 789 -8.96 4.85 -12.61
N CYS A 790 -10.21 5.27 -12.41
CA CYS A 790 -11.19 5.32 -13.48
C CYS A 790 -10.95 6.51 -14.41
N THR A 791 -10.50 6.22 -15.63
CA THR A 791 -10.26 7.22 -16.69
C THR A 791 -11.53 7.94 -17.16
N CYS A 792 -12.73 7.37 -16.94
CA CYS A 792 -14.00 8.04 -17.30
C CYS A 792 -14.29 9.25 -16.42
N CYS A 793 -13.79 9.21 -15.19
CA CYS A 793 -14.23 10.01 -14.06
C CYS A 793 -13.08 10.97 -13.60
N PHE A 794 -11.86 10.80 -14.15
CA PHE A 794 -10.70 11.68 -13.98
C PHE A 794 -10.85 13.06 -14.64
N GLY A 795 -10.61 14.14 -13.88
CA GLY A 795 -10.51 15.53 -14.36
C GLY A 795 -11.81 16.20 -14.80
N LYS A 796 -12.98 15.60 -14.54
CA LYS A 796 -14.27 16.05 -15.10
C LYS A 796 -15.39 16.30 -14.08
N GLU A 797 -15.12 16.20 -12.78
CA GLU A 797 -16.16 16.46 -11.77
C GLU A 797 -16.38 17.96 -11.54
N GLU A 798 -17.61 18.44 -11.74
CA GLU A 798 -18.10 19.74 -11.26
C GLU A 798 -18.25 19.79 -9.72
N ARG A 799 -17.87 18.72 -9.01
CA ARG A 799 -17.96 18.63 -7.55
C ARG A 799 -16.87 19.46 -6.89
N LYS A 800 -17.27 20.27 -5.92
CA LYS A 800 -16.36 21.02 -5.04
C LYS A 800 -15.60 20.03 -4.16
N CYS A 801 -14.28 19.98 -4.28
CA CYS A 801 -13.41 19.19 -3.44
C CYS A 801 -13.63 19.55 -1.96
N SER A 802 -13.88 18.55 -1.12
CA SER A 802 -14.11 18.75 0.31
C SER A 802 -12.85 19.24 1.05
N ARG A 803 -11.66 18.91 0.52
CA ARG A 803 -10.35 19.24 1.09
C ARG A 803 -9.84 20.62 0.66
N HIS A 804 -9.86 20.90 -0.64
CA HIS A 804 -9.33 22.16 -1.20
C HIS A 804 -10.42 23.20 -1.50
N HIS A 805 -11.70 22.84 -1.34
CA HIS A 805 -12.84 23.71 -1.62
C HIS A 805 -12.87 24.29 -3.05
N GLU A 806 -12.19 23.63 -3.98
CA GLU A 806 -12.12 23.96 -5.40
C GLU A 806 -13.06 23.06 -6.21
N ILE A 807 -13.75 23.63 -7.19
CA ILE A 807 -14.46 22.87 -8.23
C ILE A 807 -13.40 22.39 -9.23
N GLN A 808 -13.43 21.11 -9.63
CA GLN A 808 -12.40 20.49 -10.48
C GLN A 808 -10.99 20.49 -9.84
N CYS A 809 -10.88 20.04 -8.59
CA CYS A 809 -9.58 19.94 -7.92
C CYS A 809 -8.66 18.93 -8.62
N HIS A 810 -7.48 19.40 -9.03
CA HIS A 810 -6.45 18.60 -9.73
C HIS A 810 -5.41 17.97 -8.79
N SER A 811 -5.66 17.99 -7.48
CA SER A 811 -4.71 17.43 -6.52
C SER A 811 -4.64 15.91 -6.64
N ASP A 812 -3.42 15.36 -6.57
CA ASP A 812 -3.21 13.91 -6.40
C ASP A 812 -3.58 13.39 -5.00
N ARG A 813 -4.02 14.29 -4.10
CA ARG A 813 -4.21 14.04 -2.66
C ARG A 813 -5.67 14.08 -2.18
N CYS A 814 -6.65 14.08 -3.09
CA CYS A 814 -8.06 14.23 -2.76
C CYS A 814 -8.90 12.99 -3.13
N GLY A 815 -9.69 12.52 -2.17
CA GLY A 815 -10.47 11.27 -2.25
C GLY A 815 -11.74 11.29 -3.10
N HIS A 816 -11.89 12.24 -4.03
CA HIS A 816 -12.98 12.24 -5.02
C HIS A 816 -12.62 11.44 -6.29
N ARG A 817 -11.50 10.72 -6.27
CA ARG A 817 -11.13 9.77 -7.33
C ARG A 817 -12.00 8.52 -7.24
N HIS A 818 -12.44 8.04 -8.40
CA HIS A 818 -13.13 6.78 -8.53
C HIS A 818 -12.14 5.70 -8.94
N PHE A 819 -12.11 4.59 -8.21
CA PHE A 819 -11.20 3.48 -8.42
C PHE A 819 -11.98 2.21 -8.78
N TRP A 820 -11.34 1.35 -9.58
CA TRP A 820 -11.85 0.02 -9.89
C TRP A 820 -10.94 -1.03 -9.28
N LYS A 821 -11.52 -1.96 -8.52
CA LYS A 821 -10.81 -3.13 -8.02
C LYS A 821 -10.32 -3.99 -9.18
N LEU A 822 -9.06 -4.42 -9.12
CA LEU A 822 -8.50 -5.30 -10.14
C LEU A 822 -9.24 -6.65 -10.22
N SER A 823 -9.78 -7.15 -9.10
CA SER A 823 -10.61 -8.37 -9.06
C SER A 823 -11.87 -8.21 -9.90
N ASP A 824 -12.55 -7.07 -9.77
CA ASP A 824 -13.81 -6.80 -10.46
C ASP A 824 -13.56 -6.60 -11.95
N LEU A 825 -12.50 -5.87 -12.30
CA LEU A 825 -12.07 -5.72 -13.68
C LEU A 825 -11.64 -7.05 -14.31
N GLN A 826 -10.98 -7.93 -13.55
CA GLN A 826 -10.64 -9.28 -14.02
C GLN A 826 -11.91 -10.09 -14.32
N ARG A 827 -12.91 -10.05 -13.43
CA ARG A 827 -14.19 -10.72 -13.62
C ARG A 827 -14.88 -10.20 -14.89
N LEU A 828 -15.03 -8.89 -15.00
CA LEU A 828 -15.63 -8.24 -16.17
C LEU A 828 -14.86 -8.53 -17.47
N TYR A 829 -13.53 -8.60 -17.40
CA TYR A 829 -12.69 -8.97 -18.55
C TYR A 829 -12.93 -10.41 -19.01
N ASN A 830 -12.99 -11.35 -18.07
CA ASN A 830 -13.23 -12.77 -18.34
C ASN A 830 -14.65 -12.99 -18.89
N ASP A 831 -15.63 -12.30 -18.32
CA ASP A 831 -17.05 -12.37 -18.70
C ASP A 831 -17.37 -11.55 -19.97
N LYS A 832 -16.37 -10.87 -20.54
CA LYS A 832 -16.52 -9.93 -21.68
C LYS A 832 -17.60 -8.87 -21.46
N SER A 833 -17.82 -8.50 -20.19
CA SER A 833 -18.84 -7.54 -19.76
C SER A 833 -18.27 -6.12 -19.70
N PRO A 834 -19.06 -5.08 -20.02
CA PRO A 834 -18.59 -3.69 -19.96
C PRO A 834 -18.44 -3.23 -18.50
N ALA A 835 -17.33 -2.57 -18.18
CA ALA A 835 -17.18 -1.85 -16.91
C ALA A 835 -17.88 -0.49 -17.02
N VAL A 836 -18.99 -0.28 -16.32
CA VAL A 836 -19.79 0.95 -16.44
C VAL A 836 -19.57 1.87 -15.22
N CYS A 837 -18.91 3.04 -15.40
CA CYS A 837 -18.81 4.09 -14.37
C CYS A 837 -20.21 4.73 -14.23
N ARG A 838 -20.82 4.62 -13.04
CA ARG A 838 -22.14 5.18 -12.70
C ARG A 838 -22.07 6.33 -11.69
N THR A 839 -20.94 7.04 -11.61
CA THR A 839 -20.70 8.06 -10.57
C THR A 839 -21.56 9.32 -10.69
N ASP A 840 -22.35 9.46 -11.77
CA ASP A 840 -23.23 10.60 -12.01
C ASP A 840 -24.63 10.12 -12.43
N GLU A 841 -25.69 10.64 -11.78
CA GLU A 841 -27.10 10.22 -11.96
C GLU A 841 -27.65 10.48 -13.38
N ARG A 842 -26.85 11.08 -14.28
CA ARG A 842 -27.28 11.53 -15.61
C ARG A 842 -26.46 10.99 -16.78
N SER A 843 -25.37 10.24 -16.57
CA SER A 843 -24.67 9.58 -17.69
C SER A 843 -23.85 8.34 -17.26
N SER A 844 -24.16 7.19 -17.84
CA SER A 844 -23.35 5.97 -17.72
C SER A 844 -22.24 5.98 -18.77
N LYS A 845 -20.96 5.92 -18.35
CA LYS A 845 -19.80 5.82 -19.26
C LYS A 845 -19.14 4.46 -19.12
N VAL A 846 -18.64 3.91 -20.22
CA VAL A 846 -17.94 2.62 -20.22
C VAL A 846 -16.44 2.84 -20.05
N PHE A 847 -15.88 2.26 -19.00
CA PHE A 847 -14.45 2.18 -18.74
C PHE A 847 -13.81 1.13 -19.65
N ASP A 848 -12.75 1.52 -20.35
CA ASP A 848 -12.03 0.60 -21.23
C ASP A 848 -11.12 -0.32 -20.42
N ILE A 849 -11.62 -1.51 -20.10
CA ILE A 849 -10.86 -2.56 -19.38
C ILE A 849 -9.56 -2.93 -20.12
N LYS A 850 -9.51 -2.78 -21.46
CA LYS A 850 -8.28 -3.09 -22.22
C LYS A 850 -7.14 -2.13 -21.88
N SER A 851 -7.45 -0.88 -21.49
CA SER A 851 -6.44 0.11 -21.09
C SER A 851 -5.61 -0.34 -19.88
N VAL A 852 -6.16 -1.22 -19.03
CA VAL A 852 -5.50 -1.75 -17.83
C VAL A 852 -5.21 -3.25 -17.92
N LYS A 853 -5.28 -3.82 -19.13
CA LYS A 853 -5.03 -5.25 -19.38
C LYS A 853 -3.70 -5.73 -18.79
N ILE A 854 -2.68 -4.86 -18.73
CA ILE A 854 -1.35 -5.16 -18.20
C ILE A 854 -1.36 -5.71 -16.77
N TRP A 855 -2.37 -5.33 -15.98
CA TRP A 855 -2.54 -5.75 -14.60
C TRP A 855 -3.45 -6.99 -14.44
N LEU A 856 -4.03 -7.49 -15.54
CA LEU A 856 -4.95 -8.62 -15.56
C LEU A 856 -4.22 -9.93 -15.93
N ASN A 857 -4.63 -11.03 -15.31
CA ASN A 857 -4.16 -12.36 -15.64
C ASN A 857 -4.77 -12.76 -17.00
N THR A 858 -3.91 -13.08 -17.98
CA THR A 858 -4.35 -13.56 -19.30
C THR A 858 -3.81 -14.96 -19.53
N ASP A 859 -4.67 -15.88 -19.98
CA ASP A 859 -4.29 -17.28 -20.20
C ASP A 859 -3.24 -17.37 -21.31
N SER A 860 -2.05 -17.84 -20.92
CA SER A 860 -0.98 -18.17 -21.85
C SER A 860 -1.23 -19.55 -22.46
N LYS A 861 -2.19 -19.66 -23.41
CA LYS A 861 -2.27 -20.71 -24.45
C LYS A 861 -3.47 -20.51 -25.38
N SER A 862 -3.24 -20.74 -26.67
CA SER A 862 -4.17 -20.79 -27.84
C SER A 862 -4.40 -19.46 -28.60
N THR A 863 -3.75 -19.32 -29.77
CA THR A 863 -4.31 -19.34 -31.15
C THR A 863 -4.86 -17.97 -31.59
N GLY A 864 -4.40 -17.34 -32.67
CA GLY A 864 -4.38 -17.88 -34.02
C GLY A 864 -5.76 -17.64 -34.65
N ASP A 865 -5.88 -16.55 -35.40
CA ASP A 865 -6.96 -16.13 -36.33
C ASP A 865 -8.44 -16.35 -35.97
N SER A 866 -9.18 -15.24 -35.91
CA SER A 866 -10.15 -14.81 -36.95
C SER A 866 -11.22 -13.91 -36.35
N TYR A 867 -11.56 -12.82 -37.06
CA TYR A 867 -12.91 -12.31 -37.34
C TYR A 867 -12.81 -10.85 -37.82
N LEU A 868 -12.55 -10.70 -39.13
CA LEU A 868 -13.09 -9.60 -39.93
C LEU A 868 -14.54 -9.98 -40.31
N LYS A 869 -15.51 -9.12 -40.00
CA LYS A 869 -16.41 -8.45 -40.97
C LYS A 869 -17.69 -7.94 -40.29
N GLY A 870 -17.91 -6.63 -40.45
CA GLY A 870 -19.16 -5.92 -40.21
C GLY A 870 -19.00 -4.43 -40.55
N SER A 871 -19.06 -4.10 -41.86
CA SER A 871 -19.42 -2.81 -42.51
C SER A 871 -19.16 -1.49 -41.76
N MET A 872 -18.06 -0.76 -42.00
CA MET A 872 -17.93 0.46 -42.86
C MET A 872 -19.00 1.53 -42.55
N ASP A 873 -18.68 2.72 -42.03
CA ASP A 873 -17.66 3.73 -42.44
C ASP A 873 -16.64 4.08 -41.32
N GLY A 874 -15.39 4.53 -41.47
CA GLY A 874 -14.49 4.87 -42.56
C GLY A 874 -13.31 5.65 -41.94
N ASN A 875 -12.11 5.03 -41.89
CA ASN A 875 -10.79 5.53 -41.44
C ASN A 875 -10.43 5.56 -39.94
N ASP A 876 -10.00 4.41 -39.41
CA ASP A 876 -8.97 4.38 -38.36
C ASP A 876 -7.95 3.25 -38.65
N ARG A 877 -6.94 3.56 -39.48
CA ARG A 877 -5.83 2.66 -39.77
C ARG A 877 -4.80 2.79 -38.65
N ILE A 878 -4.39 1.66 -38.06
CA ILE A 878 -3.14 1.54 -37.29
C ILE A 878 -2.04 2.19 -38.14
N ALA A 879 -1.31 3.17 -37.59
CA ALA A 879 -0.22 3.80 -38.32
C ALA A 879 0.86 2.74 -38.62
N PRO A 880 1.39 2.66 -39.85
CA PRO A 880 2.42 1.70 -40.19
C PRO A 880 3.64 1.87 -39.28
N LEU A 881 4.34 0.78 -38.94
CA LEU A 881 5.60 0.87 -38.21
C LEU A 881 6.67 1.54 -39.08
N PRO A 882 7.61 2.31 -38.49
CA PRO A 882 8.72 2.88 -39.25
C PRO A 882 9.66 1.77 -39.76
N PRO A 883 10.24 1.91 -40.95
CA PRO A 883 11.25 0.98 -41.44
C PRO A 883 12.52 0.93 -40.59
N GLU A 884 13.28 -0.16 -40.71
CA GLU A 884 14.59 -0.27 -40.08
C GLU A 884 15.63 0.67 -40.72
N LEU A 885 16.41 1.34 -39.87
CA LEU A 885 17.52 2.19 -40.28
C LEU A 885 18.80 1.36 -40.54
N ASN A 886 19.68 1.86 -41.42
CA ASN A 886 21.02 1.29 -41.65
C ASN A 886 22.11 1.86 -40.72
N ILE A 887 21.73 2.80 -39.86
CA ILE A 887 22.57 3.37 -38.81
C ILE A 887 22.07 2.90 -37.44
N THR A 888 22.98 2.74 -36.49
CA THR A 888 22.65 2.48 -35.09
C THR A 888 22.64 3.80 -34.34
N LEU A 889 21.53 4.10 -33.65
CA LEU A 889 21.43 5.29 -32.82
C LEU A 889 22.08 5.00 -31.46
N PRO A 890 22.92 5.91 -30.93
CA PRO A 890 23.54 5.75 -29.63
C PRO A 890 22.49 5.76 -28.51
N THR A 891 22.80 5.06 -27.43
CA THR A 891 22.06 4.99 -26.16
C THR A 891 22.83 5.73 -25.07
N ALA A 892 22.21 5.94 -23.90
CA ALA A 892 22.84 6.65 -22.79
C ALA A 892 24.23 6.10 -22.38
N ARG A 893 24.48 4.80 -22.62
CA ARG A 893 25.75 4.09 -22.32
C ARG A 893 26.86 4.35 -23.34
N ASP A 894 26.53 4.83 -24.53
CA ASP A 894 27.52 5.14 -25.56
C ASP A 894 28.25 6.47 -25.29
N PHE A 895 27.84 7.17 -24.22
CA PHE A 895 28.37 8.46 -23.78
C PHE A 895 29.20 8.31 -22.48
N ASP A 896 30.17 7.40 -22.39
CA ASP A 896 30.93 7.11 -21.14
C ASP A 896 32.32 7.78 -20.98
N SER A 897 32.77 8.60 -21.92
CA SER A 897 34.00 9.40 -21.75
C SER A 897 33.86 10.60 -20.79
N GLU A 898 34.81 10.77 -19.86
CA GLU A 898 34.85 11.96 -18.99
C GLU A 898 34.88 13.27 -19.81
N PRO A 899 34.11 14.30 -19.41
CA PRO A 899 34.12 15.59 -20.09
C PRO A 899 35.44 16.32 -19.83
N TYR A 900 36.01 16.92 -20.87
CA TYR A 900 37.17 17.78 -20.75
C TYR A 900 36.79 19.12 -20.10
N TYR A 901 37.71 19.67 -19.31
CA TYR A 901 37.59 21.05 -18.84
C TYR A 901 37.50 22.01 -20.02
N TRP A 902 36.65 23.04 -19.92
CA TRP A 902 36.48 24.01 -21.00
C TRP A 902 37.79 24.70 -21.40
N SER A 903 38.68 24.95 -20.44
CA SER A 903 40.00 25.56 -20.64
C SER A 903 41.06 24.63 -21.24
N SER A 904 40.74 23.35 -21.46
CA SER A 904 41.66 22.37 -22.03
C SER A 904 41.98 22.67 -23.50
N ASN A 905 43.19 22.32 -23.94
CA ASN A 905 43.59 22.49 -25.34
C ASN A 905 42.68 21.68 -26.28
N GLU A 906 42.17 20.54 -25.81
CA GLU A 906 41.24 19.68 -26.51
C GLU A 906 39.96 20.45 -26.89
N ILE A 907 39.33 21.14 -25.94
CA ILE A 907 38.12 21.94 -26.20
C ILE A 907 38.45 23.25 -26.93
N GLN A 908 39.50 23.96 -26.52
CA GLN A 908 39.87 25.24 -27.14
C GLN A 908 40.23 25.09 -28.62
N SER A 909 40.81 23.95 -29.04
CA SER A 909 41.10 23.65 -30.45
C SER A 909 39.86 23.43 -31.33
N GLN A 910 38.69 23.20 -30.73
CA GLN A 910 37.42 23.03 -31.46
C GLN A 910 36.74 24.37 -31.77
N LEU A 911 37.19 25.47 -31.18
CA LEU A 911 36.65 26.80 -31.39
C LEU A 911 37.42 27.56 -32.50
N PRO A 912 36.76 28.46 -33.26
CA PRO A 912 35.31 28.61 -33.37
C PRO A 912 34.67 27.41 -34.09
N THR A 913 33.40 27.12 -33.82
CA THR A 913 32.68 26.01 -34.45
C THR A 913 32.14 26.43 -35.81
N ASP A 914 32.08 25.52 -36.80
CA ASP A 914 31.48 25.85 -38.09
C ASP A 914 29.94 25.76 -38.00
N ILE A 915 29.42 24.71 -37.36
CA ILE A 915 27.99 24.42 -37.25
C ILE A 915 27.61 24.23 -35.79
N LEU A 916 26.56 24.91 -35.35
CA LEU A 916 25.88 24.63 -34.10
C LEU A 916 24.57 23.88 -34.37
N LEU A 917 24.48 22.65 -33.89
CA LEU A 917 23.27 21.84 -33.90
C LEU A 917 22.59 21.93 -32.54
N ILE A 918 21.31 22.30 -32.56
CA ILE A 918 20.45 22.33 -31.37
C ILE A 918 19.31 21.35 -31.56
N THR A 919 19.05 20.57 -30.52
CA THR A 919 18.02 19.54 -30.45
C THR A 919 17.22 19.73 -29.16
N ALA A 920 15.98 19.25 -29.10
CA ALA A 920 15.08 19.47 -27.97
C ALA A 920 14.77 18.18 -27.17
N ASN A 921 15.03 17.00 -27.72
CA ASN A 921 14.86 15.73 -27.03
C ASN A 921 15.97 14.72 -27.36
N ASP A 922 15.99 13.60 -26.65
CA ASP A 922 17.07 12.61 -26.74
C ASP A 922 17.10 11.88 -28.10
N HIS A 923 15.97 11.66 -28.76
CA HIS A 923 15.94 11.04 -30.09
C HIS A 923 16.61 11.94 -31.13
N GLU A 924 16.32 13.24 -31.08
CA GLU A 924 16.93 14.25 -31.95
C GLU A 924 18.44 14.38 -31.69
N PHE A 925 18.82 14.42 -30.41
CA PHE A 925 20.21 14.46 -29.99
C PHE A 925 20.99 13.23 -30.47
N ASN A 926 20.48 12.03 -30.20
CA ASN A 926 21.12 10.76 -30.57
C ASN A 926 21.27 10.62 -32.09
N ALA A 927 20.26 11.06 -32.85
CA ALA A 927 20.31 11.09 -34.31
C ALA A 927 21.43 12.01 -34.82
N CYS A 928 21.52 13.26 -34.33
CA CYS A 928 22.59 14.18 -34.72
C CYS A 928 23.97 13.64 -34.34
N TYR A 929 24.10 13.08 -33.13
CA TYR A 929 25.36 12.51 -32.64
C TYR A 929 25.87 11.38 -33.54
N SER A 930 24.98 10.52 -34.06
CA SER A 930 25.35 9.37 -34.91
C SER A 930 26.10 9.74 -36.20
N TYR A 931 25.98 10.99 -36.66
CA TYR A 931 26.66 11.51 -37.85
C TYR A 931 27.96 12.26 -37.54
N MET A 932 28.27 12.50 -36.27
CA MET A 932 29.48 13.18 -35.83
C MET A 932 30.62 12.17 -35.64
N LYS A 933 31.82 12.54 -36.09
CA LYS A 933 33.05 11.76 -35.87
C LYS A 933 33.96 12.47 -34.86
N HIS A 934 34.80 11.70 -34.18
CA HIS A 934 35.79 12.21 -33.21
C HIS A 934 35.16 13.08 -32.13
N VAL A 935 34.07 12.60 -31.52
CA VAL A 935 33.30 13.39 -30.58
C VAL A 935 34.04 13.53 -29.25
N GLN A 936 34.21 14.78 -28.82
CA GLN A 936 34.73 15.18 -27.52
C GLN A 936 33.64 15.93 -26.77
N ARG A 937 33.61 15.83 -25.45
CA ARG A 937 32.65 16.55 -24.60
C ARG A 937 33.35 17.59 -23.77
N GLY A 938 32.79 18.79 -23.73
CA GLY A 938 33.17 19.85 -22.82
C GLY A 938 31.99 20.26 -21.96
N TYR A 939 32.28 20.72 -20.75
CA TYR A 939 31.29 21.33 -19.88
C TYR A 939 31.58 22.82 -19.70
N SER A 940 30.57 23.66 -19.93
CA SER A 940 30.61 25.10 -19.64
C SER A 940 29.47 25.44 -18.70
N THR A 941 29.73 26.26 -17.68
CA THR A 941 28.70 26.72 -16.75
C THR A 941 27.58 27.51 -17.44
N LYS A 942 27.87 28.16 -18.58
CA LYS A 942 26.90 28.94 -19.36
C LYS A 942 26.12 28.10 -20.39
N LEU A 943 26.69 26.99 -20.88
CA LEU A 943 26.10 26.16 -21.94
C LEU A 943 25.66 24.76 -21.50
N GLY A 944 26.07 24.32 -20.31
CA GLY A 944 25.98 22.92 -19.91
C GLY A 944 26.97 22.03 -20.69
N MET A 945 26.53 20.80 -20.99
CA MET A 945 27.31 19.85 -21.78
C MET A 945 27.24 20.16 -23.28
N VAL A 946 28.39 20.26 -23.92
CA VAL A 946 28.52 20.48 -25.37
C VAL A 946 29.37 19.38 -25.98
N TYR A 947 28.90 18.86 -27.11
CA TYR A 947 29.53 17.77 -27.83
C TYR A 947 30.18 18.33 -29.09
N PHE A 948 31.50 18.28 -29.16
CA PHE A 948 32.28 18.74 -30.28
C PHE A 948 32.67 17.55 -31.15
N GLY A 949 32.35 17.60 -32.43
CA GLY A 949 32.72 16.56 -33.38
C GLY A 949 32.95 17.13 -34.76
N ARG A 950 33.07 16.25 -35.75
CA ARG A 950 33.36 16.63 -37.13
C ARG A 950 32.41 15.96 -38.10
N PHE A 951 31.96 16.73 -39.10
CA PHE A 951 31.39 16.17 -40.32
C PHE A 951 32.47 15.96 -41.39
N GLY A 952 32.26 14.91 -42.20
CA GLY A 952 32.93 14.75 -43.49
C GLY A 952 33.02 13.31 -43.99
N ASN A 953 33.57 13.17 -45.19
CA ASN A 953 33.77 11.90 -45.87
C ASN A 953 35.05 11.19 -45.36
N GLN A 954 35.30 9.96 -45.81
CA GLN A 954 36.47 9.16 -45.39
C GLN A 954 37.82 9.83 -45.69
N ASN A 955 37.87 10.82 -46.61
CA ASN A 955 39.12 11.41 -47.11
C ASN A 955 39.42 12.82 -46.58
N ASN A 956 38.45 13.53 -45.97
CA ASN A 956 38.66 14.90 -45.46
C ASN A 956 37.58 15.36 -44.43
N PRO A 957 37.55 14.83 -43.18
CA PRO A 957 36.60 15.24 -42.15
C PRO A 957 37.03 16.55 -41.46
N ASN A 958 36.56 17.70 -41.97
CA ASN A 958 37.09 18.99 -41.53
C ASN A 958 36.05 20.06 -41.16
N VAL A 959 34.75 19.73 -41.11
CA VAL A 959 33.73 20.68 -40.65
C VAL A 959 33.51 20.49 -39.15
N ARG A 960 33.77 21.51 -38.33
CA ARG A 960 33.65 21.45 -36.87
C ARG A 960 32.19 21.66 -36.46
N VAL A 961 31.65 20.71 -35.70
CA VAL A 961 30.25 20.68 -35.29
C VAL A 961 30.19 20.70 -33.77
N ALA A 962 29.40 21.61 -33.21
CA ALA A 962 28.95 21.54 -31.82
C ALA A 962 27.50 21.09 -31.79
N LEU A 963 27.20 20.11 -30.94
CA LEU A 963 25.87 19.60 -30.68
C LEU A 963 25.50 19.85 -29.22
N MET A 964 24.32 20.41 -29.00
CA MET A 964 23.75 20.62 -27.67
C MET A 964 22.25 20.36 -27.65
N LYS A 965 21.74 20.08 -26.44
CA LYS A 965 20.32 19.92 -26.17
C LYS A 965 19.77 21.17 -25.50
N SER A 966 18.73 21.76 -26.05
CA SER A 966 17.89 22.79 -25.44
C SER A 966 16.70 22.12 -24.75
N TRP A 967 16.11 22.80 -23.79
CA TRP A 967 14.74 22.50 -23.36
C TRP A 967 13.76 22.81 -24.50
N GLN A 968 12.60 22.13 -24.51
CA GLN A 968 11.53 22.35 -25.50
C GLN A 968 10.86 23.70 -25.28
N GLY A 969 10.56 24.39 -26.37
CA GLY A 969 9.86 25.68 -26.37
C GLY A 969 10.69 26.84 -26.92
N PRO A 970 10.01 27.95 -27.27
CA PRO A 970 10.64 29.08 -27.95
C PRO A 970 11.52 29.91 -27.02
N ILE A 971 11.18 30.07 -25.74
CA ILE A 971 11.98 30.88 -24.79
C ILE A 971 13.33 30.22 -24.54
N GLU A 972 13.29 28.91 -24.29
CA GLU A 972 14.44 28.05 -24.03
C GLU A 972 15.38 28.05 -25.23
N ALA A 973 14.83 27.93 -26.45
CA ALA A 973 15.59 28.01 -27.69
C ALA A 973 16.31 29.35 -27.86
N VAL A 974 15.69 30.50 -27.54
CA VAL A 974 16.37 31.81 -27.60
C VAL A 974 17.59 31.83 -26.69
N ILE A 975 17.42 31.40 -25.44
CA ILE A 975 18.48 31.43 -24.42
C ILE A 975 19.64 30.54 -24.84
N ALA A 976 19.34 29.31 -25.28
CA ALA A 976 20.34 28.35 -25.74
C ALA A 976 21.14 28.91 -26.93
N VAL A 977 20.46 29.44 -27.95
CA VAL A 977 21.10 29.98 -29.16
C VAL A 977 21.98 31.19 -28.83
N LYS A 978 21.48 32.18 -28.08
CA LYS A 978 22.25 33.39 -27.77
C LYS A 978 23.51 33.07 -26.97
N ASN A 979 23.37 32.26 -25.92
CA ASN A 979 24.51 31.86 -25.10
C ASN A 979 25.54 31.06 -25.91
N ALA A 980 25.08 30.12 -26.72
CA ALA A 980 25.93 29.26 -27.54
C ALA A 980 26.64 30.04 -28.64
N ALA A 981 25.95 30.97 -29.31
CA ALA A 981 26.54 31.79 -30.35
C ALA A 981 27.71 32.63 -29.83
N GLU A 982 27.55 33.27 -28.67
CA GLU A 982 28.58 34.09 -28.02
C GLU A 982 29.87 33.34 -27.68
N ILE A 983 29.77 32.04 -27.36
CA ILE A 983 30.92 31.24 -26.93
C ILE A 983 31.50 30.42 -28.09
N LEU A 984 30.63 29.84 -28.92
CA LEU A 984 31.02 28.87 -29.94
C LEU A 984 31.30 29.52 -31.29
N HIS A 985 30.91 30.78 -31.48
CA HIS A 985 31.10 31.57 -32.70
C HIS A 985 30.72 30.79 -33.99
N PRO A 986 29.52 30.20 -34.08
CA PRO A 986 29.13 29.38 -35.22
C PRO A 986 29.02 30.20 -36.50
N LYS A 987 29.18 29.56 -37.67
CA LYS A 987 28.79 30.15 -38.96
C LYS A 987 27.30 29.97 -39.23
N VAL A 988 26.72 28.89 -38.72
CA VAL A 988 25.33 28.52 -38.92
C VAL A 988 24.75 27.82 -37.69
N VAL A 989 23.49 28.12 -37.38
CA VAL A 989 22.73 27.47 -36.30
C VAL A 989 21.55 26.70 -36.89
N LEU A 990 21.46 25.41 -36.59
CA LEU A 990 20.39 24.54 -37.09
C LEU A 990 19.62 23.94 -35.93
N PHE A 991 18.29 24.12 -35.94
CA PHE A 991 17.41 23.35 -35.06
C PHE A 991 17.00 22.07 -35.78
N VAL A 992 17.46 20.93 -35.28
CA VAL A 992 17.28 19.64 -35.95
C VAL A 992 16.39 18.75 -35.10
N GLY A 993 15.42 18.07 -35.71
CA GLY A 993 14.55 17.19 -34.94
C GLY A 993 13.29 16.69 -35.61
N ILE A 994 12.20 16.64 -34.85
CA ILE A 994 10.89 16.17 -35.34
C ILE A 994 9.84 17.29 -35.38
N CYS A 995 8.88 17.15 -36.28
CA CYS A 995 7.70 18.01 -36.36
C CYS A 995 6.43 17.18 -36.60
N ALA A 996 5.28 17.81 -36.39
CA ALA A 996 4.00 17.30 -36.85
C ALA A 996 3.72 17.81 -38.28
N SER A 997 3.16 16.96 -39.13
CA SER A 997 2.67 17.38 -40.44
C SER A 997 1.29 18.04 -40.31
N MET A 998 1.09 19.14 -41.03
CA MET A 998 -0.18 19.87 -41.07
C MET A 998 -1.26 19.14 -41.89
N GLY A 999 -1.04 17.87 -42.26
CA GLY A 999 -2.03 16.99 -42.85
C GLY A 999 -1.39 15.85 -43.63
N ARG A 1000 -2.02 14.68 -43.62
CA ARG A 1000 -1.51 13.46 -44.29
C ARG A 1000 -1.22 13.63 -45.78
N ALA A 1001 -1.94 14.53 -46.45
CA ALA A 1001 -1.75 14.84 -47.86
C ALA A 1001 -0.62 15.86 -48.13
N LYS A 1002 -0.16 16.57 -47.09
CA LYS A 1002 0.90 17.59 -47.21
C LYS A 1002 2.30 17.01 -47.07
N ALA A 1003 2.50 16.18 -46.05
CA ALA A 1003 3.75 15.47 -45.82
C ALA A 1003 3.49 14.15 -45.07
N LYS A 1004 4.21 13.10 -45.47
CA LYS A 1004 4.08 11.72 -44.96
C LYS A 1004 4.99 11.54 -43.73
N LEU A 1005 4.72 10.51 -42.92
CA LEU A 1005 5.64 10.14 -41.82
C LEU A 1005 7.03 9.81 -42.40
N GLY A 1006 8.08 10.37 -41.80
CA GLY A 1006 9.46 10.20 -42.26
C GLY A 1006 9.94 11.25 -43.28
N ASP A 1007 9.04 12.01 -43.91
CA ASP A 1007 9.44 13.11 -44.79
C ASP A 1007 10.22 14.18 -43.99
N VAL A 1008 11.24 14.75 -44.60
CA VAL A 1008 12.04 15.83 -44.00
C VAL A 1008 11.53 17.17 -44.50
N VAL A 1009 11.26 18.07 -43.57
CA VAL A 1009 10.72 19.41 -43.81
C VAL A 1009 11.77 20.44 -43.40
N ILE A 1010 12.23 21.22 -44.39
CA ILE A 1010 13.20 22.30 -44.16
C ILE A 1010 12.48 23.64 -44.24
N SER A 1011 12.60 24.46 -43.20
CA SER A 1011 11.97 25.78 -43.17
C SER A 1011 12.63 26.73 -44.18
N ALA A 1012 12.05 26.89 -45.37
CA ALA A 1012 12.38 28.02 -46.24
C ALA A 1012 11.75 29.31 -45.71
N LYS A 1013 10.57 29.16 -45.09
CA LYS A 1013 9.85 30.21 -44.36
C LYS A 1013 9.40 29.69 -43.01
N LEU A 1014 9.55 30.50 -41.99
CA LEU A 1014 9.05 30.23 -40.64
C LEU A 1014 7.93 31.22 -40.32
N ALA A 1015 6.81 30.75 -39.80
CA ALA A 1015 5.71 31.61 -39.38
C ALA A 1015 5.30 31.30 -37.94
N THR A 1016 5.09 32.35 -37.14
CA THR A 1016 4.65 32.22 -35.74
C THR A 1016 3.13 32.35 -35.62
N TYR A 1017 2.51 31.65 -34.67
CA TYR A 1017 1.06 31.68 -34.45
C TYR A 1017 0.61 32.05 -33.03
N ASP A 1018 1.55 32.35 -32.12
CA ASP A 1018 1.21 32.72 -30.73
C ASP A 1018 0.50 34.09 -30.63
N ASP A 1019 0.79 35.02 -31.55
CA ASP A 1019 0.18 36.35 -31.58
C ASP A 1019 -1.24 36.29 -32.14
N LYS A 1020 -2.24 36.33 -31.25
CA LYS A 1020 -3.67 36.22 -31.57
C LYS A 1020 -4.43 37.48 -31.14
N LYS A 1021 -5.27 38.00 -32.05
CA LYS A 1021 -6.24 39.05 -31.75
C LYS A 1021 -7.65 38.47 -31.78
N PHE A 1022 -8.36 38.55 -30.65
CA PHE A 1022 -9.77 38.19 -30.56
C PHE A 1022 -10.64 39.36 -31.05
N LYS A 1023 -11.53 39.09 -32.00
CA LYS A 1023 -12.57 40.02 -32.44
C LYS A 1023 -13.82 39.88 -31.58
N THR A 1024 -14.65 40.92 -31.57
CA THR A 1024 -15.91 40.98 -30.80
C THR A 1024 -16.95 39.95 -31.21
N ASP A 1025 -16.83 39.36 -32.40
CA ASP A 1025 -17.65 38.26 -32.91
C ASP A 1025 -17.12 36.87 -32.53
N GLY A 1026 -16.07 36.80 -31.71
CA GLY A 1026 -15.41 35.56 -31.33
C GLY A 1026 -14.39 35.04 -32.35
N ALA A 1027 -14.20 35.73 -33.50
CA ALA A 1027 -13.21 35.32 -34.48
C ALA A 1027 -11.78 35.61 -34.00
N VAL A 1028 -10.88 34.64 -34.18
CA VAL A 1028 -9.45 34.79 -33.87
C VAL A 1028 -8.69 35.17 -35.14
N VAL A 1029 -7.94 36.28 -35.09
CA VAL A 1029 -7.02 36.69 -36.16
C VAL A 1029 -5.59 36.55 -35.68
N PHE A 1030 -4.84 35.68 -36.34
CA PHE A 1030 -3.41 35.49 -36.09
C PHE A 1030 -2.61 36.64 -36.71
N HIS A 1031 -1.78 37.30 -35.91
CA HIS A 1031 -0.79 38.27 -36.38
C HIS A 1031 0.55 37.56 -36.53
N SER A 1032 0.76 36.87 -37.66
CA SER A 1032 1.99 36.08 -37.84
C SER A 1032 3.16 36.94 -38.28
N THR A 1033 4.32 36.75 -37.65
CA THR A 1033 5.60 37.13 -38.24
C THR A 1033 6.01 36.02 -39.19
N LYS A 1034 6.14 36.31 -40.50
CA LYS A 1034 6.68 35.38 -41.50
C LYS A 1034 8.10 35.78 -41.83
N ALA A 1035 9.06 34.91 -41.54
CA ALA A 1035 10.47 35.13 -41.78
C ALA A 1035 10.99 34.18 -42.86
N ASN A 1036 11.75 34.71 -43.81
CA ASN A 1036 12.55 33.89 -44.72
C ASN A 1036 13.88 33.57 -44.05
N VAL A 1037 14.44 32.39 -44.33
CA VAL A 1037 15.84 32.12 -44.00
C VAL A 1037 16.78 33.04 -44.80
N SER A 1038 18.02 33.15 -44.33
CA SER A 1038 19.07 33.93 -44.96
C SER A 1038 19.38 33.48 -46.40
N ARG A 1039 19.94 34.39 -47.22
CA ARG A 1039 20.14 34.17 -48.66
C ARG A 1039 21.06 32.98 -48.95
N ASN A 1040 22.12 32.80 -48.17
CA ASN A 1040 23.06 31.69 -48.38
C ASN A 1040 22.40 30.36 -48.00
N MET A 1041 21.70 30.32 -46.86
CA MET A 1041 20.90 29.17 -46.48
C MET A 1041 19.83 28.81 -47.53
N ALA A 1042 19.05 29.78 -48.02
CA ALA A 1042 18.02 29.55 -49.03
C ALA A 1042 18.59 28.89 -50.30
N ARG A 1043 19.79 29.29 -50.75
CA ARG A 1043 20.47 28.67 -51.90
C ARG A 1043 20.90 27.23 -51.63
N LEU A 1044 21.31 26.94 -50.38
CA LEU A 1044 21.73 25.60 -49.99
C LEU A 1044 20.54 24.64 -49.88
N ILE A 1045 19.43 25.10 -49.29
CA ILE A 1045 18.21 24.31 -49.10
C ILE A 1045 17.67 23.76 -50.43
N LEU A 1046 17.72 24.54 -51.52
CA LEU A 1046 17.30 24.09 -52.86
C LEU A 1046 18.01 22.81 -53.34
N ASN A 1047 19.19 22.52 -52.80
CA ASN A 1047 19.99 21.35 -53.16
C ASN A 1047 20.04 20.29 -52.04
N ALA A 1048 19.23 20.43 -50.97
CA ALA A 1048 19.32 19.55 -49.79
C ALA A 1048 19.06 18.07 -50.11
N ALA A 1049 18.16 17.80 -51.06
CA ALA A 1049 17.82 16.45 -51.51
C ALA A 1049 18.87 15.85 -52.49
N HIS A 1050 19.72 16.67 -53.11
CA HIS A 1050 20.64 16.19 -54.15
C HIS A 1050 21.67 15.21 -53.57
N GLY A 1051 21.65 13.99 -54.11
CA GLY A 1051 22.54 12.92 -53.67
C GLY A 1051 22.28 12.43 -52.24
N TRP A 1052 21.21 12.89 -51.58
CA TRP A 1052 20.80 12.36 -50.29
C TRP A 1052 20.30 10.92 -50.46
N LYS A 1053 20.75 10.06 -49.57
CA LYS A 1053 20.27 8.68 -49.47
C LYS A 1053 19.70 8.51 -48.07
N PRO A 1054 18.39 8.24 -47.94
CA PRO A 1054 17.78 7.95 -46.65
C PRO A 1054 18.55 6.83 -45.94
N PRO A 1055 18.80 6.92 -44.63
CA PRO A 1055 19.52 5.90 -43.87
C PRO A 1055 18.64 4.66 -43.60
N LEU A 1056 18.01 4.11 -44.63
CA LEU A 1056 17.18 2.91 -44.56
C LEU A 1056 18.04 1.66 -44.80
N LYS A 1057 17.72 0.59 -44.07
CA LYS A 1057 18.32 -0.74 -44.29
C LYS A 1057 17.93 -1.31 -45.64
N ASP A 1058 16.66 -1.15 -46.02
CA ASP A 1058 16.16 -1.40 -47.38
C ASP A 1058 15.69 -0.08 -48.02
N PRO A 1059 16.36 0.42 -49.07
CA PRO A 1059 15.97 1.65 -49.78
C PRO A 1059 14.55 1.65 -50.36
N LYS A 1060 13.90 0.49 -50.50
CA LYS A 1060 12.53 0.37 -51.02
C LYS A 1060 11.46 0.32 -49.93
N SER A 1061 11.85 0.29 -48.65
CA SER A 1061 10.93 0.09 -47.52
C SER A 1061 10.00 1.28 -47.25
N LEU A 1062 10.41 2.49 -47.62
CA LEU A 1062 9.59 3.70 -47.55
C LEU A 1062 10.13 4.75 -48.50
N ASP A 1063 9.24 5.35 -49.27
CA ASP A 1063 9.54 6.49 -50.14
C ASP A 1063 9.41 7.79 -49.33
N VAL A 1064 10.56 8.37 -48.95
CA VAL A 1064 10.66 9.58 -48.12
C VAL A 1064 11.16 10.75 -48.95
N GLU A 1065 10.52 11.91 -48.76
CA GLU A 1065 10.81 13.13 -49.52
C GLU A 1065 11.45 14.22 -48.65
N VAL A 1066 12.22 15.13 -49.27
CA VAL A 1066 12.75 16.33 -48.62
C VAL A 1066 12.03 17.56 -49.17
N HIS A 1067 11.20 18.18 -48.33
CA HIS A 1067 10.43 19.39 -48.63
C HIS A 1067 11.32 20.62 -48.40
N HIS A 1068 11.89 21.15 -49.48
CA HIS A 1068 12.89 22.23 -49.44
C HIS A 1068 12.33 23.65 -49.64
N ASP A 1069 11.02 23.82 -49.80
CA ASP A 1069 10.35 25.15 -49.87
C ASP A 1069 9.18 25.24 -48.87
N ALA A 1070 9.34 24.61 -47.71
CA ALA A 1070 8.25 24.47 -46.75
C ALA A 1070 8.05 25.73 -45.89
N VAL A 1071 6.78 26.06 -45.63
CA VAL A 1071 6.38 26.94 -44.54
C VAL A 1071 6.24 26.10 -43.27
N MET A 1072 7.10 26.36 -42.30
CA MET A 1072 7.05 25.73 -40.97
C MET A 1072 6.35 26.67 -39.99
N LEU A 1073 5.35 26.16 -39.27
CA LEU A 1073 4.72 26.87 -38.17
C LEU A 1073 5.45 26.60 -36.86
N SER A 1074 5.63 27.66 -36.08
CA SER A 1074 6.28 27.59 -34.77
C SER A 1074 5.47 28.33 -33.71
N GLY A 1075 5.34 27.74 -32.53
CA GLY A 1075 4.69 28.39 -31.40
C GLY A 1075 4.83 27.60 -30.10
N SER A 1076 4.33 28.18 -29.02
CA SER A 1076 4.49 27.66 -27.65
C SER A 1076 3.59 26.46 -27.31
N ASP A 1077 2.57 26.18 -28.11
CA ASP A 1077 1.61 25.10 -27.86
C ASP A 1077 2.07 23.76 -28.48
N LEU A 1078 1.99 22.66 -27.71
CA LEU A 1078 2.05 21.31 -28.29
C LEU A 1078 0.68 20.94 -28.88
N VAL A 1079 0.52 21.13 -30.19
CA VAL A 1079 -0.75 20.84 -30.87
C VAL A 1079 -0.87 19.36 -31.24
N ASN A 1080 -1.68 18.62 -30.47
CA ASN A 1080 -2.11 17.26 -30.78
C ASN A 1080 -3.64 17.17 -30.74
N ASN A 1081 -4.31 18.04 -31.49
CA ASN A 1081 -5.76 18.16 -31.53
C ASN A 1081 -6.22 18.55 -32.95
N LEU A 1082 -7.10 17.74 -33.54
CA LEU A 1082 -7.57 17.91 -34.91
C LEU A 1082 -8.24 19.27 -35.17
N GLU A 1083 -9.06 19.75 -34.24
CA GLU A 1083 -9.76 21.03 -34.37
C GLU A 1083 -8.78 22.20 -34.34
N LYS A 1084 -7.83 22.18 -33.40
CA LYS A 1084 -6.79 23.21 -33.29
C LYS A 1084 -5.89 23.24 -34.53
N ARG A 1085 -5.52 22.07 -35.06
CA ARG A 1085 -4.80 21.96 -36.34
C ARG A 1085 -5.60 22.57 -37.48
N GLN A 1086 -6.91 22.35 -37.53
CA GLN A 1086 -7.77 22.91 -38.58
C GLN A 1086 -7.89 24.44 -38.47
N GLU A 1087 -7.97 24.99 -37.25
CA GLU A 1087 -7.92 26.43 -37.00
C GLU A 1087 -6.62 27.06 -37.55
N LEU A 1088 -5.48 26.41 -37.30
CA LEU A 1088 -4.17 26.83 -37.81
C LEU A 1088 -4.10 26.72 -39.34
N LEU A 1089 -4.58 25.63 -39.94
CA LEU A 1089 -4.64 25.46 -41.39
C LEU A 1089 -5.48 26.55 -42.08
N ASN A 1090 -6.60 26.95 -41.48
CA ASN A 1090 -7.46 27.99 -42.04
C ASN A 1090 -6.73 29.34 -42.10
N SER A 1091 -5.84 29.61 -41.14
CA SER A 1091 -5.05 30.84 -41.07
C SER A 1091 -3.73 30.76 -41.86
N PHE A 1092 -3.18 29.55 -41.99
CA PHE A 1092 -1.91 29.25 -42.66
C PHE A 1092 -2.07 28.09 -43.65
N PRO A 1093 -2.78 28.31 -44.77
CA PRO A 1093 -3.10 27.24 -45.72
C PRO A 1093 -1.85 26.61 -46.37
N ASP A 1094 -0.73 27.33 -46.41
CA ASP A 1094 0.53 26.86 -47.00
C ASP A 1094 1.44 26.12 -45.99
N ALA A 1095 1.06 26.08 -44.70
CA ALA A 1095 1.87 25.43 -43.66
C ALA A 1095 1.99 23.92 -43.90
N LEU A 1096 3.21 23.39 -43.88
CA LEU A 1096 3.49 21.98 -44.14
C LEU A 1096 3.85 21.22 -42.85
N GLY A 1097 4.60 21.86 -41.94
CA GLY A 1097 4.99 21.30 -40.65
C GLY A 1097 4.73 22.25 -39.48
N LEU A 1098 4.64 21.68 -38.27
CA LEU A 1098 4.40 22.36 -37.01
C LEU A 1098 5.38 21.88 -35.94
N GLU A 1099 6.09 22.81 -35.31
CA GLU A 1099 7.10 22.57 -34.28
C GLU A 1099 7.11 23.69 -33.22
N MET A 1100 7.96 23.61 -32.19
CA MET A 1100 7.86 24.48 -30.99
C MET A 1100 9.10 25.35 -30.72
N GLU A 1101 10.20 25.21 -31.46
CA GLU A 1101 11.47 25.87 -31.14
C GLU A 1101 11.88 26.95 -32.14
N GLY A 1102 11.42 26.85 -33.38
CA GLY A 1102 11.81 27.73 -34.49
C GLY A 1102 11.58 29.21 -34.22
N ALA A 1103 10.49 29.59 -33.55
CA ALA A 1103 10.20 30.98 -33.19
C ALA A 1103 11.33 31.58 -32.33
N GLY A 1104 11.85 30.77 -31.40
CA GLY A 1104 12.97 31.14 -30.56
C GLY A 1104 14.30 31.19 -31.31
N LEU A 1105 14.55 30.22 -32.19
CA LEU A 1105 15.71 30.25 -33.07
C LEU A 1105 15.72 31.55 -33.89
N TYR A 1106 14.62 31.88 -34.55
CA TYR A 1106 14.49 33.07 -35.37
C TYR A 1106 14.71 34.35 -34.56
N ALA A 1107 14.09 34.47 -33.38
CA ALA A 1107 14.26 35.64 -32.52
C ALA A 1107 15.72 35.84 -32.09
N ALA A 1108 16.47 34.76 -31.84
CA ALA A 1108 17.89 34.84 -31.50
C ALA A 1108 18.76 35.22 -32.70
N VAL A 1109 18.63 34.49 -33.83
CA VAL A 1109 19.52 34.69 -34.99
C VAL A 1109 19.21 35.95 -35.80
N TYR A 1110 17.99 36.48 -35.73
CA TYR A 1110 17.64 37.76 -36.32
C TYR A 1110 18.47 38.91 -35.72
N ASP A 1111 18.65 38.89 -34.40
CA ASP A 1111 19.48 39.85 -33.65
C ASP A 1111 20.98 39.62 -33.89
N LEU A 1112 21.40 38.36 -33.99
CA LEU A 1112 22.82 37.99 -34.11
C LEU A 1112 23.36 38.02 -35.55
N GLY A 1113 22.50 38.07 -36.57
CA GLY A 1113 22.89 38.05 -37.98
C GLY A 1113 23.56 36.74 -38.44
N ILE A 1114 23.21 35.60 -37.82
CA ILE A 1114 23.80 34.28 -38.12
C ILE A 1114 22.93 33.52 -39.13
N GLU A 1115 23.54 32.74 -40.02
CA GLU A 1115 22.82 31.85 -40.94
C GLU A 1115 22.06 30.76 -40.16
N TRP A 1116 20.83 30.42 -40.56
CA TRP A 1116 19.99 29.54 -39.76
C TRP A 1116 18.93 28.79 -40.57
N ALA A 1117 18.49 27.63 -40.05
CA ALA A 1117 17.31 26.91 -40.53
C ALA A 1117 16.73 25.99 -39.44
N VAL A 1118 15.43 25.69 -39.56
CA VAL A 1118 14.75 24.61 -38.83
C VAL A 1118 14.58 23.42 -39.77
N ILE A 1119 15.17 22.28 -39.42
CA ILE A 1119 15.17 21.06 -40.22
C ILE A 1119 14.56 19.95 -39.37
N LYS A 1120 13.31 19.59 -39.67
CA LYS A 1120 12.54 18.64 -38.87
C LYS A 1120 11.97 17.54 -39.76
N ALA A 1121 11.80 16.33 -39.27
CA ALA A 1121 11.11 15.28 -40.00
C ALA A 1121 9.76 14.96 -39.37
N VAL A 1122 8.81 14.53 -40.19
CA VAL A 1122 7.43 14.28 -39.76
C VAL A 1122 7.37 13.02 -38.91
N SER A 1123 6.97 13.18 -37.64
CA SER A 1123 6.78 12.09 -36.69
C SER A 1123 5.32 11.84 -36.33
N ASP A 1124 4.44 12.83 -36.56
CA ASP A 1124 3.00 12.75 -36.31
C ASP A 1124 2.22 13.74 -37.19
N PHE A 1125 0.90 13.86 -36.98
CA PHE A 1125 -0.01 14.67 -37.81
C PHE A 1125 -0.76 15.77 -37.04
N ALA A 1126 -0.42 16.07 -35.78
CA ALA A 1126 -1.09 17.07 -34.94
C ALA A 1126 -2.63 16.91 -34.82
N ASP A 1127 -3.17 15.70 -35.00
CA ASP A 1127 -4.61 15.42 -35.05
C ASP A 1127 -5.15 14.62 -33.85
N GLY A 1128 -4.36 14.48 -32.79
CA GLY A 1128 -4.69 13.61 -31.65
C GLY A 1128 -4.09 12.21 -31.79
N SER A 1129 -3.46 11.87 -32.93
CA SER A 1129 -2.86 10.56 -33.16
C SER A 1129 -1.36 10.45 -32.85
N LYS A 1130 -0.74 11.45 -32.22
CA LYS A 1130 0.70 11.47 -31.92
C LYS A 1130 1.20 10.21 -31.17
N GLU A 1131 0.39 9.64 -30.27
CA GLU A 1131 0.72 8.38 -29.60
C GLU A 1131 0.76 7.18 -30.55
N LYS A 1132 -0.10 7.16 -31.58
CA LYS A 1132 -0.14 6.09 -32.60
C LYS A 1132 1.13 6.07 -33.47
N THR A 1133 1.87 7.18 -33.54
CA THR A 1133 3.10 7.31 -34.34
C THR A 1133 4.35 7.53 -33.49
N LYS A 1134 4.29 7.30 -32.17
CA LYS A 1134 5.42 7.52 -31.25
C LYS A 1134 6.72 6.83 -31.66
N LEU A 1135 6.63 5.61 -32.21
CA LEU A 1135 7.77 4.86 -32.74
C LEU A 1135 8.47 5.54 -33.92
N TRP A 1136 7.81 6.49 -34.60
CA TRP A 1136 8.41 7.25 -35.69
C TRP A 1136 9.35 8.35 -35.21
N GLN A 1137 9.39 8.70 -33.92
CA GLN A 1137 10.24 9.79 -33.45
C GLN A 1137 11.74 9.50 -33.66
N PRO A 1138 12.31 8.35 -33.23
CA PRO A 1138 13.71 8.02 -33.55
C PRO A 1138 14.00 7.96 -35.05
N PHE A 1139 13.06 7.41 -35.83
CA PHE A 1139 13.17 7.30 -37.28
C PHE A 1139 13.21 8.67 -37.95
N ALA A 1140 12.25 9.54 -37.62
CA ALA A 1140 12.16 10.90 -38.13
C ALA A 1140 13.39 11.72 -37.72
N SER A 1141 13.82 11.65 -36.45
CA SER A 1141 15.06 12.29 -35.99
C SER A 1141 16.27 11.87 -36.84
N ALA A 1142 16.40 10.57 -37.15
CA ALA A 1142 17.46 10.06 -38.02
C ALA A 1142 17.36 10.59 -39.46
N MET A 1143 16.15 10.67 -40.03
CA MET A 1143 15.94 11.28 -41.35
C MET A 1143 16.39 12.74 -41.38
N ALA A 1144 15.97 13.56 -40.41
CA ALA A 1144 16.35 14.97 -40.32
C ALA A 1144 17.88 15.14 -40.17
N ALA A 1145 18.51 14.40 -39.24
CA ALA A 1145 19.95 14.45 -39.04
C ALA A 1145 20.74 14.02 -40.29
N SER A 1146 20.23 13.04 -41.06
CA SER A 1146 20.87 12.57 -42.28
C SER A 1146 20.88 13.60 -43.41
N VAL A 1147 19.82 14.43 -43.51
CA VAL A 1147 19.76 15.54 -44.47
C VAL A 1147 20.73 16.63 -44.08
N VAL A 1148 20.82 16.97 -42.78
CA VAL A 1148 21.81 17.92 -42.26
C VAL A 1148 23.23 17.46 -42.58
N TYR A 1149 23.56 16.20 -42.30
CA TYR A 1149 24.85 15.64 -42.67
C TYR A 1149 25.08 15.71 -44.19
N ASN A 1150 24.08 15.42 -45.02
CA ASN A 1150 24.22 15.50 -46.48
C ASN A 1150 24.54 16.92 -46.97
N MET A 1151 23.88 17.93 -46.42
CA MET A 1151 24.06 19.34 -46.77
C MET A 1151 25.44 19.85 -46.37
N PHE A 1152 25.97 19.41 -45.22
CA PHE A 1152 27.12 20.04 -44.59
C PHE A 1152 28.39 19.18 -44.50
N LYS A 1153 28.41 17.94 -45.02
CA LYS A 1153 29.59 17.07 -44.99
C LYS A 1153 30.79 17.57 -45.82
N TYR A 1154 30.62 18.60 -46.65
CA TYR A 1154 31.70 19.13 -47.49
C TYR A 1154 32.12 20.53 -47.01
N PRO A 1155 33.38 20.73 -46.57
CA PRO A 1155 33.85 22.03 -46.05
C PRO A 1155 33.68 23.21 -47.02
N VAL A 1156 33.68 22.96 -48.34
CA VAL A 1156 33.51 24.00 -49.36
C VAL A 1156 32.20 24.77 -49.24
N VAL A 1157 31.15 24.15 -48.68
CA VAL A 1157 29.82 24.78 -48.49
C VAL A 1157 29.89 25.97 -47.53
N LEU A 1158 30.76 25.91 -46.53
CA LEU A 1158 30.90 26.91 -45.47
C LEU A 1158 32.15 27.79 -45.62
N LYS A 1159 32.85 27.69 -46.76
CA LYS A 1159 34.14 28.37 -46.98
C LYS A 1159 34.00 29.88 -46.92
N ASP A 1160 32.94 30.42 -47.50
CA ASP A 1160 32.69 31.87 -47.60
C ASP A 1160 31.76 32.40 -46.50
N TRP A 1161 31.32 31.53 -45.57
CA TRP A 1161 30.43 31.89 -44.48
C TRP A 1161 31.27 32.38 -43.29
N ARG A 1162 30.86 33.47 -42.65
CA ARG A 1162 31.60 34.09 -41.55
C ARG A 1162 31.19 33.49 -40.20
N HIS A 1163 32.14 33.36 -39.30
CA HIS A 1163 31.84 33.05 -37.89
C HIS A 1163 31.22 34.28 -37.22
N TYR A 1164 30.27 34.05 -36.32
CA TYR A 1164 29.72 35.10 -35.47
C TYR A 1164 30.83 35.83 -34.68
N ASN A 1165 30.79 37.17 -34.68
CA ASN A 1165 31.82 38.06 -34.09
C ASN A 1165 33.24 37.94 -34.67
N ALA A 1166 33.43 37.38 -35.89
CA ALA A 1166 34.70 37.57 -36.59
C ALA A 1166 34.87 39.06 -36.97
N GLU A 1167 35.97 39.69 -36.55
CA GLU A 1167 36.25 41.13 -36.75
C GLU A 1167 35.88 41.58 -38.19
N GLY A 1168 34.88 42.45 -38.31
CA GLY A 1168 34.37 42.90 -39.61
C GLY A 1168 32.93 43.41 -39.71
N HIS A 1169 32.27 43.74 -38.58
CA HIS A 1169 31.00 44.48 -38.59
C HIS A 1169 31.07 45.71 -37.68
N THR A 1170 31.42 46.84 -38.31
CA THR A 1170 30.79 48.15 -38.08
C THR A 1170 29.41 48.19 -38.69
#